data_AF-A0A953H991-F1
#
_entry.id   AF-A0A953H991-F1
#
_cell.length_a   1.000
_cell.length_b   1.000
_cell.length_c   1.000
_cell.angle_alpha   90.00
_cell.angle_beta   90.00
_cell.angle_gamma   90.00
#
_symmetry.space_group_name_H-M   'P 1'
#
loop_
_entity.id
_entity.type
_entity.pdbx_description
1 polymer ?
#
loop_
_entity_poly.entity_id
_entity_poly.type
_entity_poly.pdbx_seq_one_letter_code
_entity_poly.pdbx_strand_id
1 'polypeptide(L)'
;MSGFPDDIPFFDEDDAPRSKGQPAAPPAGGGIAARAMAARSAHRAPDYLTGLNPEQRLAVETTEGPVLVLAGAGTGKTRVLTTRIAHILATGRAWPSQILAVTFTNKAAREMKQRIGVLVGEAVEGMPWLGTFHSIGVKLLRRHAELAGLRSDFTILDTDDVIRLIKQLIQAEGLDDKRWPARQFAQMIDGWKNKGLGPEEIAEGDARAFANGKGRELYRAYQDRLHTLNACDFGDLLCHPIRIFRQHPDVLREYHAKFKYILVDEYQDTNTAQYMWLRLLAQRPETKRGAAVPAEGRKDDRPSEPMQGPRGGPAPSGAERPASENRPTQQINICCVGDDDQSIYGWRGAEVDNILRFEKDFPGAAVIRLERNYRSTAHILGAASHLIAHNEGRLGKTLFTEKADPDDAKVMVHAAWDSEEEARAVGEEIEALQRRQHNLNDMAILVRASFQMREFEDRFVTLGLNYRVIGGPRFYERQEIRDAMAYFRVVAQGADDLAFERIVNVPKRGLGEAAIRQVHDTSRALRVPMLEAAAKLAESDEMKPKPRAALREVAANFARWQGLLDNTPHTELAETILEESGYTEMWKNDRSAEAPGRLENLKELIRSMEEYESLRGFLEHVALVMDAEQNEEMDAVNIMTLHSAKGLEFDTVFLPGWEEGLFPHQRALDEGGRSGLEEERRLAYVGLTRAKKNLHLWFTSNRRIHGLWQSTIPSRFLDELPEAHVEVAETGSSYGGYGTGSFGERQAGRQNPYGASRFDNVGQSGSFSNTYATPGWQRAQQNRTEATDRNWGSRSGHSVERIGYGEVDSGYGAGRTSVKGRTIEGELVAKSVSDSPSAFKVGDRVFHQKFGNGNIAAIEGNKLTIDFDKAGQKRVLDGFVTAA
;
A
#
# COMPACT_ATOMS: atom_id res chain seq x y z
N MET A 1 -39.35 20.94 7.16
CA MET A 1 -39.48 20.97 8.63
C MET A 1 -38.71 19.76 9.14
N SER A 2 -37.38 19.86 9.25
CA SER A 2 -36.57 20.41 10.36
C SER A 2 -36.49 19.46 11.55
N GLY A 3 -35.33 18.84 11.75
CA GLY A 3 -35.01 18.01 12.91
C GLY A 3 -33.77 17.14 12.72
N PHE A 4 -32.61 17.75 12.47
CA PHE A 4 -31.29 17.14 12.71
C PHE A 4 -30.71 17.82 13.97
N PRO A 5 -30.18 17.07 14.95
CA PRO A 5 -29.35 17.64 15.99
C PRO A 5 -27.90 17.72 15.50
N ASP A 6 -27.39 18.95 15.40
CA ASP A 6 -25.97 19.27 15.35
C ASP A 6 -25.39 19.13 16.76
N ASP A 7 -24.40 18.26 16.96
CA ASP A 7 -23.43 18.36 18.05
C ASP A 7 -22.15 17.61 17.65
N ILE A 8 -21.15 18.36 17.20
CA ILE A 8 -19.75 17.92 17.14
C ILE A 8 -18.94 18.97 17.93
N PRO A 9 -18.17 18.57 18.96
CA PRO A 9 -17.54 19.49 19.89
C PRO A 9 -16.34 20.19 19.26
N PHE A 10 -16.30 21.52 19.35
CA PHE A 10 -15.16 22.36 19.00
C PHE A 10 -14.40 22.76 20.26
N PHE A 11 -13.07 22.71 20.17
CA PHE A 11 -12.08 23.06 21.18
C PHE A 11 -12.33 24.43 21.82
N ASP A 12 -12.22 24.47 23.15
CA ASP A 12 -12.24 25.68 23.99
C ASP A 12 -11.11 26.66 23.59
N GLU A 13 -11.46 27.92 23.34
CA GLU A 13 -10.54 29.06 23.40
C GLU A 13 -11.15 30.16 24.28
N ASP A 14 -10.36 30.59 25.27
CA ASP A 14 -10.68 31.54 26.32
C ASP A 14 -11.08 32.95 25.81
N ASP A 15 -12.12 33.50 26.43
CA ASP A 15 -12.63 34.85 26.25
C ASP A 15 -11.65 35.91 26.80
N ALA A 16 -11.17 36.82 25.92
CA ALA A 16 -10.52 38.07 26.32
C ALA A 16 -11.30 39.30 25.79
N PRO A 17 -11.50 40.35 26.61
CA PRO A 17 -12.51 41.37 26.34
C PRO A 17 -12.09 42.38 25.26
N ARG A 18 -12.97 42.57 24.27
CA ARG A 18 -12.84 43.60 23.22
C ARG A 18 -12.94 45.02 23.81
N SER A 19 -11.95 45.85 23.54
CA SER A 19 -11.96 47.28 23.87
C SER A 19 -12.91 48.07 22.96
N LYS A 20 -13.70 48.96 23.54
CA LYS A 20 -14.65 49.85 22.84
C LYS A 20 -13.89 50.99 22.14
N GLY A 21 -13.80 50.93 20.81
CA GLY A 21 -13.35 52.05 19.96
C GLY A 21 -14.45 53.09 19.73
N GLN A 22 -14.10 54.37 19.81
CA GLN A 22 -14.95 55.55 19.59
C GLN A 22 -15.51 55.64 18.16
N PRO A 23 -16.66 56.34 17.94
CA PRO A 23 -17.28 56.44 16.63
C PRO A 23 -16.57 57.44 15.70
N ALA A 24 -16.31 57.02 14.46
CA ALA A 24 -15.78 57.87 13.39
C ALA A 24 -16.88 58.73 12.72
N ALA A 25 -16.49 59.90 12.22
CA ALA A 25 -17.31 60.92 11.57
C ALA A 25 -17.99 60.42 10.26
N PRO A 26 -19.12 61.03 9.82
CA PRO A 26 -19.89 60.53 8.68
C PRO A 26 -19.24 60.92 7.34
N PRO A 27 -19.23 60.03 6.32
CA PRO A 27 -18.74 60.38 5.00
C PRO A 27 -19.83 61.00 4.12
N ALA A 28 -19.40 61.97 3.31
CA ALA A 28 -20.20 62.73 2.35
C ALA A 28 -20.88 61.85 1.28
N GLY A 29 -21.87 62.44 0.61
CA GLY A 29 -22.85 61.79 -0.25
C GLY A 29 -22.26 61.06 -1.47
N GLY A 30 -22.53 59.76 -1.54
CA GLY A 30 -22.40 58.92 -2.72
C GLY A 30 -23.56 57.91 -2.71
N GLY A 31 -24.18 57.67 -3.86
CA GLY A 31 -25.42 56.88 -3.98
C GLY A 31 -25.32 55.48 -3.38
N ILE A 32 -26.46 54.93 -2.97
CA ILE A 32 -26.59 53.63 -2.27
C ILE A 32 -25.86 52.50 -3.00
N ALA A 33 -25.87 52.48 -4.33
CA ALA A 33 -25.13 51.51 -5.14
C ALA A 33 -23.60 51.67 -5.05
N ALA A 34 -23.08 52.90 -5.02
CA ALA A 34 -21.65 53.17 -4.85
C ALA A 34 -21.18 52.84 -3.43
N ARG A 35 -22.03 53.05 -2.41
CA ARG A 35 -21.77 52.65 -1.02
C ARG A 35 -21.85 51.13 -0.83
N ALA A 36 -22.78 50.44 -1.51
CA ALA A 36 -22.85 48.97 -1.49
C ALA A 36 -21.66 48.32 -2.20
N MET A 37 -21.17 48.91 -3.29
CA MET A 37 -19.96 48.45 -3.99
C MET A 37 -18.70 48.76 -3.17
N ALA A 38 -18.57 49.96 -2.60
CA ALA A 38 -17.44 50.32 -1.74
C ALA A 38 -17.40 49.52 -0.42
N ALA A 39 -18.55 49.18 0.17
CA ALA A 39 -18.64 48.28 1.32
C ALA A 39 -18.26 46.82 0.98
N ARG A 40 -18.38 46.42 -0.28
CA ARG A 40 -17.87 45.13 -0.80
C ARG A 40 -16.36 45.14 -1.05
N SER A 41 -15.78 46.32 -1.27
CA SER A 41 -14.36 46.51 -1.60
C SER A 41 -13.47 46.89 -0.41
N ALA A 42 -14.06 47.32 0.73
CA ALA A 42 -13.33 47.71 1.92
C ALA A 42 -12.95 46.50 2.80
N HIS A 43 -11.76 45.94 2.52
CA HIS A 43 -10.88 45.15 3.38
C HIS A 43 -11.44 44.50 4.67
N ARG A 44 -12.04 43.33 4.50
CA ARG A 44 -11.69 42.16 5.32
C ARG A 44 -11.07 41.14 4.37
N ALA A 45 -9.95 40.51 4.75
CA ALA A 45 -9.45 39.37 3.99
C ALA A 45 -10.62 38.38 3.80
N PRO A 46 -10.79 37.77 2.62
CA PRO A 46 -11.78 36.72 2.44
C PRO A 46 -11.60 35.67 3.54
N ASP A 47 -12.70 35.23 4.15
CA ASP A 47 -12.67 34.34 5.32
C ASP A 47 -11.83 33.07 5.07
N TYR A 48 -11.81 32.59 3.83
CA TYR A 48 -11.03 31.43 3.40
C TYR A 48 -9.50 31.61 3.42
N LEU A 49 -8.98 32.85 3.50
CA LEU A 49 -7.54 33.10 3.66
C LEU A 49 -7.10 33.13 5.14
N THR A 50 -8.06 33.19 6.07
CA THR A 50 -7.78 33.21 7.50
C THR A 50 -7.16 31.88 7.95
N GLY A 51 -6.12 31.96 8.79
CA GLY A 51 -5.44 30.79 9.34
C GLY A 51 -4.50 30.05 8.37
N LEU A 52 -4.16 30.64 7.21
CA LEU A 52 -3.03 30.20 6.38
C LEU A 52 -1.74 30.84 6.87
N ASN A 53 -0.64 30.08 6.85
CA ASN A 53 0.70 30.64 7.05
C ASN A 53 1.17 31.44 5.81
N PRO A 54 2.27 32.21 5.89
CA PRO A 54 2.76 33.02 4.77
C PRO A 54 3.05 32.21 3.49
N GLU A 55 3.61 31.01 3.61
CA GLU A 55 3.99 30.18 2.46
C GLU A 55 2.76 29.56 1.78
N GLN A 56 1.79 29.09 2.56
CA GLN A 56 0.48 28.61 2.10
C GLN A 56 -0.29 29.75 1.43
N ARG A 57 -0.29 30.94 2.01
CA ARG A 57 -0.93 32.12 1.44
C ARG A 57 -0.28 32.51 0.11
N LEU A 58 1.06 32.52 0.05
CA LEU A 58 1.80 32.75 -1.19
C LEU A 58 1.41 31.72 -2.26
N ALA A 59 1.30 30.44 -1.89
CA ALA A 59 0.87 29.38 -2.79
C ALA A 59 -0.59 29.54 -3.26
N VAL A 60 -1.48 30.12 -2.45
CA VAL A 60 -2.87 30.40 -2.83
C VAL A 60 -2.97 31.63 -3.75
N GLU A 61 -2.24 32.70 -3.45
CA GLU A 61 -2.35 33.99 -4.15
C GLU A 61 -1.55 34.02 -5.48
N THR A 62 -0.49 33.20 -5.61
CA THR A 62 0.34 33.09 -6.83
C THR A 62 -0.39 32.31 -7.93
N THR A 63 -1.44 32.90 -8.50
CA THR A 63 -2.39 32.23 -9.39
C THR A 63 -1.93 32.10 -10.84
N GLU A 64 -1.12 33.03 -11.33
CA GLU A 64 -0.68 33.08 -12.73
C GLU A 64 0.66 32.37 -12.95
N GLY A 65 0.85 31.81 -14.15
CA GLY A 65 2.04 31.07 -14.54
C GLY A 65 2.11 29.64 -13.98
N PRO A 66 3.18 28.89 -14.32
CA PRO A 66 3.44 27.58 -13.75
C PRO A 66 3.88 27.70 -12.28
N VAL A 67 3.28 26.90 -11.40
CA VAL A 67 3.59 26.86 -9.97
C VAL A 67 3.78 25.42 -9.54
N LEU A 68 4.88 25.15 -8.85
CA LEU A 68 5.11 23.91 -8.11
C LEU A 68 5.03 24.21 -6.62
N VAL A 69 4.04 23.64 -5.94
CA VAL A 69 3.96 23.65 -4.48
C VAL A 69 4.61 22.39 -3.98
N LEU A 70 5.88 22.49 -3.58
CA LEU A 70 6.64 21.39 -3.00
C LEU A 70 6.34 21.32 -1.51
N ALA A 71 5.56 20.33 -1.11
CA ALA A 71 4.93 20.34 0.20
C ALA A 71 5.13 19.00 0.91
N GLY A 72 5.85 19.03 2.03
CA GLY A 72 6.13 17.81 2.79
C GLY A 72 4.88 17.22 3.46
N ALA A 73 5.02 16.05 4.08
CA ALA A 73 3.95 15.44 4.87
C ALA A 73 3.40 16.41 5.94
N GLY A 74 2.08 16.46 6.13
CA GLY A 74 1.43 17.25 7.19
C GLY A 74 1.50 18.79 7.03
N THR A 75 1.89 19.31 5.86
CA THR A 75 2.07 20.77 5.62
C THR A 75 0.83 21.49 5.08
N GLY A 76 -0.27 20.75 4.86
CA GLY A 76 -1.54 21.31 4.38
C GLY A 76 -1.70 21.37 2.86
N LYS A 77 -1.07 20.46 2.09
CA LYS A 77 -1.21 20.31 0.63
C LYS A 77 -2.63 20.50 0.10
N THR A 78 -3.55 19.65 0.57
CA THR A 78 -4.96 19.66 0.13
C THR A 78 -5.68 20.95 0.53
N ARG A 79 -5.32 21.54 1.67
CA ARG A 79 -5.86 22.84 2.10
C ARG A 79 -5.43 23.94 1.14
N VAL A 80 -4.14 24.01 0.79
CA VAL A 80 -3.63 24.98 -0.19
C VAL A 80 -4.34 24.83 -1.53
N LEU A 81 -4.49 23.61 -2.04
CA LEU A 81 -5.11 23.37 -3.33
C LEU A 81 -6.60 23.79 -3.37
N THR A 82 -7.36 23.39 -2.35
CA THR A 82 -8.80 23.71 -2.23
C THR A 82 -9.03 25.20 -2.01
N THR A 83 -8.23 25.84 -1.14
CA THR A 83 -8.29 27.29 -0.92
C THR A 83 -7.84 28.09 -2.14
N ARG A 84 -6.88 27.59 -2.93
CA ARG A 84 -6.48 28.20 -4.20
C ARG A 84 -7.62 28.18 -5.23
N ILE A 85 -8.35 27.07 -5.35
CA ILE A 85 -9.54 27.01 -6.21
C ILE A 85 -10.60 28.01 -5.74
N ALA A 86 -10.89 28.04 -4.43
CA ALA A 86 -11.82 28.99 -3.85
C ALA A 86 -11.39 30.45 -4.13
N HIS A 87 -10.10 30.76 -4.00
CA HIS A 87 -9.54 32.07 -4.29
C HIS A 87 -9.69 32.46 -5.77
N ILE A 88 -9.41 31.55 -6.71
CA ILE A 88 -9.58 31.79 -8.15
C ILE A 88 -11.04 32.11 -8.49
N LEU A 89 -11.99 31.36 -7.90
CA LEU A 89 -13.43 31.56 -8.11
C LEU A 89 -13.92 32.88 -7.48
N ALA A 90 -13.58 33.13 -6.22
CA ALA A 90 -14.02 34.30 -5.48
C ALA A 90 -13.46 35.61 -6.04
N THR A 91 -12.25 35.59 -6.62
CA THR A 91 -11.65 36.75 -7.30
C THR A 91 -12.11 36.93 -8.75
N GLY A 92 -13.01 36.07 -9.24
CA GLY A 92 -13.56 36.16 -10.60
C GLY A 92 -12.54 35.85 -11.70
N ARG A 93 -11.46 35.15 -11.38
CA ARG A 93 -10.39 34.83 -12.34
C ARG A 93 -10.79 33.76 -13.34
N ALA A 94 -11.68 32.83 -12.98
CA ALA A 94 -12.21 31.81 -13.88
C ALA A 94 -13.61 31.36 -13.46
N TRP A 95 -14.37 30.84 -14.43
CA TRP A 95 -15.60 30.10 -14.15
C TRP A 95 -15.28 28.67 -13.67
N PRO A 96 -16.15 28.05 -12.84
CA PRO A 96 -16.00 26.65 -12.42
C PRO A 96 -15.71 25.66 -13.56
N SER A 97 -16.32 25.86 -14.74
CA SER A 97 -16.11 25.03 -15.94
C SER A 97 -14.77 25.22 -16.65
N GLN A 98 -14.00 26.26 -16.26
CA GLN A 98 -12.68 26.59 -16.81
C GLN A 98 -11.51 26.13 -15.93
N ILE A 99 -11.81 25.46 -14.81
CA ILE A 99 -10.82 24.91 -13.89
C ILE A 99 -10.78 23.39 -14.07
N LEU A 100 -9.61 22.85 -14.37
CA LEU A 100 -9.32 21.42 -14.36
C LEU A 100 -8.60 21.08 -13.05
N ALA A 101 -9.19 20.25 -12.20
CA ALA A 101 -8.61 19.80 -10.93
C ALA A 101 -8.50 18.28 -10.91
N VAL A 102 -7.27 17.77 -10.83
CA VAL A 102 -6.98 16.32 -10.96
C VAL A 102 -6.26 15.80 -9.72
N THR A 103 -6.64 14.61 -9.28
CA THR A 103 -5.99 13.85 -8.20
C THR A 103 -5.89 12.37 -8.55
N PHE A 104 -5.24 11.56 -7.71
CA PHE A 104 -5.00 10.14 -7.99
C PHE A 104 -6.18 9.24 -7.60
N THR A 105 -6.89 9.55 -6.51
CA THR A 105 -7.94 8.68 -5.95
C THR A 105 -9.33 9.29 -5.96
N ASN A 106 -10.36 8.46 -6.09
CA ASN A 106 -11.75 8.90 -6.01
C ASN A 106 -12.11 9.43 -4.60
N LYS A 107 -11.43 8.96 -3.55
CA LYS A 107 -11.58 9.49 -2.18
C LYS A 107 -11.09 10.95 -2.11
N ALA A 108 -9.86 11.20 -2.57
CA ALA A 108 -9.29 12.55 -2.59
C ALA A 108 -10.13 13.52 -3.45
N ALA A 109 -10.67 13.05 -4.59
CA ALA A 109 -11.53 13.88 -5.43
C ALA A 109 -12.84 14.27 -4.71
N ARG A 110 -13.49 13.32 -4.01
CA ARG A 110 -14.70 13.59 -3.23
C ARG A 110 -14.44 14.56 -2.08
N GLU A 111 -13.35 14.32 -1.35
CA GLU A 111 -12.93 15.18 -0.24
C GLU A 111 -12.61 16.60 -0.71
N MET A 112 -11.86 16.74 -1.81
CA MET A 112 -11.57 18.03 -2.42
C MET A 112 -12.87 18.75 -2.82
N LYS A 113 -13.81 18.05 -3.45
CA LYS A 113 -15.13 18.61 -3.81
C LYS A 113 -15.88 19.10 -2.58
N GLN A 114 -15.92 18.32 -1.51
CA GLN A 114 -16.61 18.66 -0.27
C GLN A 114 -15.98 19.88 0.42
N ARG A 115 -14.65 19.91 0.53
CA ARG A 115 -13.88 21.05 1.08
C ARG A 115 -14.13 22.34 0.30
N ILE A 116 -14.10 22.28 -1.04
CA ILE A 116 -14.41 23.44 -1.88
C ILE A 116 -15.88 23.85 -1.68
N GLY A 117 -16.80 22.89 -1.52
CA GLY A 117 -18.23 23.14 -1.30
C GLY A 117 -18.49 23.99 -0.06
N VAL A 118 -17.76 23.73 1.02
CA VAL A 118 -17.80 24.54 2.25
C VAL A 118 -17.29 25.97 2.01
N LEU A 119 -16.26 26.14 1.18
CA LEU A 119 -15.61 27.46 0.96
C LEU A 119 -16.35 28.37 -0.02
N VAL A 120 -16.99 27.83 -1.06
CA VAL A 120 -17.62 28.61 -2.15
C VAL A 120 -19.10 28.27 -2.40
N GLY A 121 -19.71 27.37 -1.62
CA GLY A 121 -21.13 27.03 -1.71
C GLY A 121 -21.51 26.26 -2.98
N GLU A 122 -22.68 26.57 -3.55
CA GLU A 122 -23.25 25.88 -4.73
C GLU A 122 -22.40 25.96 -6.01
N ALA A 123 -21.40 26.86 -6.06
CA ALA A 123 -20.50 26.98 -7.21
C ALA A 123 -19.72 25.70 -7.55
N VAL A 124 -19.60 24.77 -6.59
CA VAL A 124 -18.93 23.47 -6.76
C VAL A 124 -19.71 22.50 -7.63
N GLU A 125 -21.04 22.59 -7.66
CA GLU A 125 -21.84 21.78 -8.58
C GLU A 125 -21.52 22.09 -10.05
N GLY A 126 -21.04 23.32 -10.31
CA GLY A 126 -20.57 23.80 -11.60
C GLY A 126 -19.15 23.38 -12.00
N MET A 127 -18.44 22.53 -11.24
CA MET A 127 -17.08 22.05 -11.55
C MET A 127 -17.08 20.65 -12.21
N PRO A 128 -17.40 20.52 -13.52
CA PRO A 128 -17.47 19.23 -14.20
C PRO A 128 -16.10 18.55 -14.37
N TRP A 129 -15.01 19.28 -14.18
CA TRP A 129 -13.63 18.83 -14.42
C TRP A 129 -12.82 18.66 -13.14
N LEU A 130 -13.49 18.29 -12.06
CA LEU A 130 -12.86 17.82 -10.83
C LEU A 130 -12.97 16.29 -10.77
N GLY A 131 -11.85 15.59 -10.64
CA GLY A 131 -11.85 14.13 -10.57
C GLY A 131 -10.46 13.49 -10.61
N THR A 132 -10.44 12.19 -10.86
CA THR A 132 -9.20 11.45 -11.15
C THR A 132 -8.82 11.53 -12.63
N PHE A 133 -7.55 11.29 -12.96
CA PHE A 133 -7.08 11.20 -14.35
C PHE A 133 -7.99 10.31 -15.21
N HIS A 134 -8.33 9.12 -14.72
CA HIS A 134 -9.22 8.19 -15.42
C HIS A 134 -10.64 8.74 -15.57
N SER A 135 -11.22 9.33 -14.52
CA SER A 135 -12.58 9.90 -14.61
C SER A 135 -12.67 11.06 -15.60
N ILE A 136 -11.62 11.88 -15.70
CA ILE A 136 -11.53 12.97 -16.68
C ILE A 136 -11.25 12.41 -18.07
N GLY A 137 -10.37 11.41 -18.18
CA GLY A 137 -10.08 10.68 -19.41
C GLY A 137 -11.34 10.06 -20.03
N VAL A 138 -12.18 9.41 -19.23
CA VAL A 138 -13.51 8.92 -19.65
C VAL A 138 -14.35 10.07 -20.18
N LYS A 139 -14.48 11.18 -19.44
CA LYS A 139 -15.31 12.33 -19.88
C LYS A 139 -14.83 12.89 -21.22
N LEU A 140 -13.52 12.99 -21.42
CA LEU A 140 -12.94 13.42 -22.70
C LEU A 140 -13.24 12.41 -23.80
N LEU A 141 -12.97 11.13 -23.55
CA LEU A 141 -13.15 10.07 -24.53
C LEU A 141 -14.61 9.91 -24.93
N ARG A 142 -15.56 10.00 -23.99
CA ARG A 142 -17.01 9.96 -24.28
C ARG A 142 -17.46 11.04 -25.26
N ARG A 143 -16.85 12.23 -25.19
CA ARG A 143 -17.17 13.37 -26.07
C ARG A 143 -16.54 13.27 -27.45
N HIS A 144 -15.46 12.51 -27.58
CA HIS A 144 -14.67 12.38 -28.80
C HIS A 144 -14.48 10.91 -29.19
N ALA A 145 -15.42 10.04 -28.84
CA ALA A 145 -15.28 8.59 -28.96
C ALA A 145 -15.05 8.18 -30.41
N GLU A 146 -15.73 8.85 -31.34
CA GLU A 146 -15.63 8.60 -32.78
C GLU A 146 -14.21 8.84 -33.31
N LEU A 147 -13.46 9.80 -32.74
CA LEU A 147 -12.05 10.04 -33.11
C LEU A 147 -11.12 8.90 -32.65
N ALA A 148 -11.57 8.08 -31.70
CA ALA A 148 -10.88 6.86 -31.29
C ALA A 148 -11.43 5.59 -31.98
N GLY A 149 -12.36 5.73 -32.94
CA GLY A 149 -13.06 4.60 -33.58
C GLY A 149 -14.12 3.94 -32.70
N LEU A 150 -14.46 4.55 -31.55
CA LEU A 150 -15.40 4.01 -30.59
C LEU A 150 -16.75 4.72 -30.66
N ARG A 151 -17.78 4.06 -30.15
CA ARG A 151 -19.06 4.72 -29.84
C ARG A 151 -19.03 5.28 -28.43
N SER A 152 -19.78 6.35 -28.18
CA SER A 152 -19.80 7.02 -26.88
C SER A 152 -20.31 6.17 -25.72
N ASP A 153 -20.93 5.01 -25.98
CA ASP A 153 -21.45 4.04 -25.00
C ASP A 153 -20.50 2.87 -24.71
N PHE A 154 -19.21 2.97 -25.08
CA PHE A 154 -18.19 1.94 -24.81
C PHE A 154 -18.16 1.40 -23.37
N THR A 155 -17.88 0.12 -23.18
CA THR A 155 -17.73 -0.50 -21.85
C THR A 155 -16.31 -0.30 -21.32
N ILE A 156 -16.13 -0.10 -20.01
CA ILE A 156 -14.81 -0.07 -19.37
C ILE A 156 -14.59 -1.44 -18.74
N LEU A 157 -13.55 -2.17 -19.18
CA LEU A 157 -13.22 -3.49 -18.65
C LEU A 157 -12.43 -3.37 -17.36
N ASP A 158 -12.73 -4.25 -16.40
CA ASP A 158 -11.92 -4.44 -15.20
C ASP A 158 -10.75 -5.41 -15.46
N THR A 159 -9.90 -5.59 -14.44
CA THR A 159 -8.71 -6.43 -14.54
C THR A 159 -9.02 -7.88 -14.91
N ASP A 160 -10.12 -8.44 -14.38
CA ASP A 160 -10.48 -9.84 -14.59
C ASP A 160 -11.01 -10.06 -16.01
N ASP A 161 -11.84 -9.13 -16.52
CA ASP A 161 -12.30 -9.12 -17.90
C ASP A 161 -11.13 -8.96 -18.89
N VAL A 162 -10.17 -8.09 -18.57
CA VAL A 162 -8.93 -7.95 -19.37
C VAL A 162 -8.14 -9.25 -19.41
N ILE A 163 -7.90 -9.89 -18.26
CA ILE A 163 -7.19 -11.17 -18.19
C ILE A 163 -7.94 -12.25 -18.97
N ARG A 164 -9.28 -12.30 -18.87
CA ARG A 164 -10.11 -13.24 -19.60
C ARG A 164 -10.00 -13.04 -21.11
N LEU A 165 -10.04 -11.79 -21.57
CA LEU A 165 -9.92 -11.46 -22.98
C LEU A 165 -8.54 -11.83 -23.54
N ILE A 166 -7.47 -11.50 -22.81
CA ILE A 166 -6.10 -11.87 -23.18
C ILE A 166 -5.95 -13.40 -23.26
N LYS A 167 -6.51 -14.14 -22.30
CA LYS A 167 -6.47 -15.60 -22.32
C LYS A 167 -7.09 -16.18 -23.59
N GLN A 168 -8.22 -15.63 -24.03
CA GLN A 168 -8.86 -16.05 -25.29
C GLN A 168 -7.96 -15.79 -26.50
N LEU A 169 -7.26 -14.65 -26.54
CA LEU A 169 -6.33 -14.30 -27.62
C LEU A 169 -5.11 -15.22 -27.64
N ILE A 170 -4.51 -15.51 -26.49
CA ILE A 170 -3.39 -16.45 -26.35
C ILE A 170 -3.78 -17.83 -26.89
N GLN A 171 -4.96 -18.32 -26.50
CA GLN A 171 -5.47 -19.62 -26.97
C GLN A 171 -5.78 -19.62 -28.47
N ALA A 172 -6.34 -18.53 -29.01
CA ALA A 172 -6.62 -18.39 -30.44
C ALA A 172 -5.35 -18.39 -31.31
N GLU A 173 -4.24 -17.86 -30.77
CA GLU A 173 -2.92 -17.86 -31.42
C GLU A 173 -2.16 -19.19 -31.29
N GLY A 174 -2.79 -20.22 -30.70
CA GLY A 174 -2.19 -21.54 -30.50
C GLY A 174 -1.07 -21.55 -29.46
N LEU A 175 -1.02 -20.55 -28.57
CA LEU A 175 -0.05 -20.48 -27.48
C LEU A 175 -0.55 -21.22 -26.24
N ASP A 176 0.37 -21.87 -25.54
CA ASP A 176 0.08 -22.54 -24.26
C ASP A 176 -0.09 -21.49 -23.14
N ASP A 177 -1.30 -21.41 -22.57
CA ASP A 177 -1.68 -20.48 -21.51
C ASP A 177 -1.00 -20.77 -20.17
N LYS A 178 -0.41 -21.96 -20.01
CA LYS A 178 0.39 -22.32 -18.83
C LYS A 178 1.81 -21.80 -18.94
N ARG A 179 2.38 -21.84 -20.14
CA ARG A 179 3.72 -21.31 -20.42
C ARG A 179 3.72 -19.79 -20.54
N TRP A 180 2.62 -19.23 -21.04
CA TRP A 180 2.45 -17.80 -21.28
C TRP A 180 1.20 -17.29 -20.54
N PRO A 181 1.28 -17.05 -19.23
CA PRO A 181 0.11 -16.67 -18.43
C PRO A 181 -0.49 -15.33 -18.88
N ALA A 182 -1.81 -15.29 -19.04
CA ALA A 182 -2.54 -14.08 -19.43
C ALA A 182 -2.34 -12.90 -18.46
N ARG A 183 -2.23 -13.18 -17.15
CA ARG A 183 -1.98 -12.15 -16.12
C ARG A 183 -0.61 -11.48 -16.31
N GLN A 184 0.42 -12.24 -16.66
CA GLN A 184 1.75 -11.69 -16.94
C GLN A 184 1.68 -10.75 -18.15
N PHE A 185 0.99 -11.15 -19.22
CA PHE A 185 0.85 -10.29 -20.39
C PHE A 185 0.00 -9.05 -20.13
N ALA A 186 -1.05 -9.15 -19.31
CA ALA A 186 -1.85 -8.02 -18.87
C ALA A 186 -0.98 -6.97 -18.13
N GLN A 187 -0.08 -7.41 -17.24
CA GLN A 187 0.88 -6.52 -16.56
C GLN A 187 1.84 -5.84 -17.54
N MET A 188 2.31 -6.56 -18.57
CA MET A 188 3.15 -5.98 -19.62
C MET A 188 2.41 -4.91 -20.42
N ILE A 189 1.17 -5.18 -20.83
CA ILE A 189 0.31 -4.21 -21.52
C ILE A 189 0.07 -2.97 -20.66
N ASP A 190 -0.27 -3.15 -19.38
CA ASP A 190 -0.46 -2.04 -18.44
C ASP A 190 0.82 -1.20 -18.33
N GLY A 191 1.99 -1.84 -18.18
CA GLY A 191 3.28 -1.17 -18.18
C GLY A 191 3.57 -0.36 -19.45
N TRP A 192 3.19 -0.88 -20.63
CA TRP A 192 3.31 -0.15 -21.89
C TRP A 192 2.33 1.03 -21.98
N LYS A 193 1.08 0.85 -21.54
CA LYS A 193 0.06 1.91 -21.51
C LYS A 193 0.38 3.01 -20.51
N ASN A 194 0.97 2.68 -19.35
CA ASN A 194 1.48 3.66 -18.38
C ASN A 194 2.60 4.53 -18.95
N LYS A 195 3.32 4.05 -19.98
CA LYS A 195 4.29 4.82 -20.78
C LYS A 195 3.65 5.52 -22.00
N GLY A 196 2.35 5.36 -22.20
CA GLY A 196 1.61 5.92 -23.33
C GLY A 196 1.87 5.22 -24.66
N LEU A 197 2.43 4.00 -24.66
CA LEU A 197 2.87 3.29 -25.86
C LEU A 197 1.73 2.48 -26.49
N GLY A 198 1.54 2.66 -27.80
CA GLY A 198 0.77 1.75 -28.64
C GLY A 198 1.59 0.53 -29.11
N PRO A 199 0.93 -0.45 -29.76
CA PRO A 199 1.59 -1.68 -30.20
C PRO A 199 2.83 -1.46 -31.08
N GLU A 200 2.84 -0.40 -31.89
CA GLU A 200 3.92 -0.10 -32.82
C GLU A 200 5.10 0.63 -32.16
N GLU A 201 4.87 1.25 -31.01
CA GLU A 201 5.84 2.09 -30.30
C GLU A 201 6.67 1.31 -29.27
N ILE A 202 6.31 0.05 -28.99
CA ILE A 202 7.04 -0.82 -28.05
C ILE A 202 8.39 -1.19 -28.65
N ALA A 203 9.49 -1.08 -27.90
CA ALA A 203 10.82 -1.48 -28.35
C ALA A 203 10.91 -2.98 -28.69
N GLU A 204 11.74 -3.35 -29.66
CA GLU A 204 11.81 -4.75 -30.14
C GLU A 204 12.28 -5.72 -29.05
N GLY A 205 13.18 -5.28 -28.15
CA GLY A 205 13.61 -6.06 -26.99
C GLY A 205 12.45 -6.39 -26.03
N ASP A 206 11.65 -5.38 -25.70
CA ASP A 206 10.49 -5.53 -24.78
C ASP A 206 9.39 -6.40 -25.41
N ALA A 207 9.18 -6.27 -26.72
CA ALA A 207 8.23 -7.08 -27.46
C ALA A 207 8.58 -8.58 -27.49
N ARG A 208 9.89 -8.90 -27.44
CA ARG A 208 10.39 -10.28 -27.42
C ARG A 208 10.27 -10.97 -26.08
N ALA A 209 10.00 -10.23 -25.00
CA ALA A 209 9.88 -10.79 -23.66
C ALA A 209 8.67 -11.72 -23.49
N PHE A 210 7.65 -11.64 -24.37
CA PHE A 210 6.47 -12.50 -24.32
C PHE A 210 6.26 -13.31 -25.60
N ALA A 211 5.77 -14.54 -25.45
CA ALA A 211 5.35 -15.43 -26.52
C ALA A 211 6.36 -15.55 -27.69
N ASN A 212 7.65 -15.66 -27.37
CA ASN A 212 8.76 -15.78 -28.34
C ASN A 212 8.83 -14.64 -29.39
N GLY A 213 8.47 -13.40 -29.06
CA GLY A 213 8.48 -12.30 -30.04
C GLY A 213 7.11 -11.75 -30.41
N LYS A 214 6.03 -12.45 -30.06
CA LYS A 214 4.66 -12.08 -30.44
C LYS A 214 4.03 -10.95 -29.61
N GLY A 215 4.78 -10.32 -28.69
CA GLY A 215 4.22 -9.30 -27.78
C GLY A 215 3.48 -8.15 -28.49
N ARG A 216 4.05 -7.60 -29.58
CA ARG A 216 3.39 -6.53 -30.36
C ARG A 216 2.14 -7.02 -31.09
N GLU A 217 2.20 -8.21 -31.69
CA GLU A 217 1.10 -8.80 -32.45
C GLU A 217 -0.09 -9.10 -31.53
N LEU A 218 0.16 -9.72 -30.37
CA LEU A 218 -0.85 -10.00 -29.36
C LEU A 218 -1.45 -8.72 -28.78
N TYR A 219 -0.65 -7.68 -28.54
CA TYR A 219 -1.17 -6.41 -28.07
C TYR A 219 -2.00 -5.69 -29.14
N ARG A 220 -1.61 -5.75 -30.41
CA ARG A 220 -2.44 -5.24 -31.52
C ARG A 220 -3.77 -5.99 -31.60
N ALA A 221 -3.74 -7.33 -31.58
CA ALA A 221 -4.95 -8.15 -31.58
C ALA A 221 -5.85 -7.85 -30.37
N TYR A 222 -5.26 -7.57 -29.21
CA TYR A 222 -5.98 -7.14 -28.01
C TYR A 222 -6.69 -5.80 -28.22
N GLN A 223 -6.00 -4.77 -28.73
CA GLN A 223 -6.63 -3.47 -29.04
C GLN A 223 -7.72 -3.58 -30.11
N ASP A 224 -7.50 -4.37 -31.17
CA ASP A 224 -8.49 -4.62 -32.22
C ASP A 224 -9.75 -5.30 -31.66
N ARG A 225 -9.54 -6.21 -30.70
CA ARG A 225 -10.64 -6.90 -30.01
C ARG A 225 -11.43 -5.95 -29.10
N LEU A 226 -10.76 -5.07 -28.37
CA LEU A 226 -11.43 -4.02 -27.58
C LEU A 226 -12.27 -3.11 -28.48
N HIS A 227 -11.72 -2.68 -29.61
CA HIS A 227 -12.45 -1.86 -30.59
C HIS A 227 -13.70 -2.58 -31.13
N THR A 228 -13.56 -3.86 -31.49
CA THR A 228 -14.68 -4.70 -31.96
C THR A 228 -15.79 -4.81 -30.91
N LEU A 229 -15.43 -4.92 -29.64
CA LEU A 229 -16.36 -5.00 -28.53
C LEU A 229 -16.92 -3.64 -28.10
N ASN A 230 -16.45 -2.54 -28.70
CA ASN A 230 -16.69 -1.17 -28.23
C ASN A 230 -16.36 -1.06 -26.73
N ALA A 231 -15.13 -1.41 -26.38
CA ALA A 231 -14.65 -1.44 -25.01
C ALA A 231 -13.29 -0.73 -24.87
N CYS A 232 -12.97 -0.31 -23.66
CA CYS A 232 -11.67 0.23 -23.26
C CYS A 232 -11.25 -0.42 -21.94
N ASP A 233 -9.95 -0.58 -21.70
CA ASP A 233 -9.44 -0.80 -20.35
C ASP A 233 -9.06 0.52 -19.66
N PHE A 234 -8.52 0.45 -18.43
CA PHE A 234 -8.12 1.63 -17.68
C PHE A 234 -6.99 2.44 -18.36
N GLY A 235 -6.00 1.78 -18.96
CA GLY A 235 -4.89 2.46 -19.64
C GLY A 235 -5.37 3.22 -20.88
N ASP A 236 -6.34 2.67 -21.60
CA ASP A 236 -6.96 3.30 -22.78
C ASP A 236 -7.63 4.64 -22.45
N LEU A 237 -8.14 4.81 -21.23
CA LEU A 237 -8.72 6.07 -20.76
C LEU A 237 -7.72 7.22 -20.72
N LEU A 238 -6.42 6.92 -20.73
CA LEU A 238 -5.33 7.90 -20.82
C LEU A 238 -4.75 7.93 -22.24
N CYS A 239 -4.47 6.76 -22.82
CA CYS A 239 -3.84 6.65 -24.13
C CYS A 239 -4.70 7.24 -25.26
N HIS A 240 -6.02 7.02 -25.29
CA HIS A 240 -6.87 7.57 -26.35
C HIS A 240 -6.93 9.10 -26.30
N PRO A 241 -7.20 9.78 -25.17
CA PRO A 241 -7.13 11.24 -25.12
C PRO A 241 -5.77 11.80 -25.56
N ILE A 242 -4.66 11.18 -25.18
CA ILE A 242 -3.31 11.59 -25.63
C ILE A 242 -3.19 11.50 -27.15
N ARG A 243 -3.61 10.37 -27.75
CA ARG A 243 -3.58 10.17 -29.21
C ARG A 243 -4.48 11.18 -29.92
N ILE A 244 -5.71 11.39 -29.42
CA ILE A 244 -6.64 12.37 -29.97
C ILE A 244 -6.01 13.76 -29.96
N PHE A 245 -5.43 14.21 -28.84
CA PHE A 245 -4.81 15.54 -28.77
C PHE A 245 -3.58 15.69 -29.68
N ARG A 246 -2.80 14.61 -29.89
CA ARG A 246 -1.66 14.62 -30.81
C ARG A 246 -2.09 14.65 -32.28
N GLN A 247 -3.15 13.92 -32.63
CA GLN A 247 -3.62 13.76 -34.02
C GLN A 247 -4.62 14.85 -34.45
N HIS A 248 -5.34 15.44 -33.50
CA HIS A 248 -6.35 16.48 -33.71
C HIS A 248 -6.02 17.76 -32.90
N PRO A 249 -5.08 18.60 -33.39
CA PRO A 249 -4.69 19.83 -32.68
C PRO A 249 -5.82 20.84 -32.53
N ASP A 250 -6.84 20.78 -33.38
CA ASP A 250 -8.08 21.56 -33.28
C ASP A 250 -8.86 21.22 -32.01
N VAL A 251 -9.07 19.94 -31.72
CA VAL A 251 -9.69 19.48 -30.47
C VAL A 251 -8.87 19.94 -29.26
N LEU A 252 -7.54 19.81 -29.32
CA LEU A 252 -6.67 20.28 -28.24
C LEU A 252 -6.81 21.80 -27.99
N ARG A 253 -6.92 22.61 -29.06
CA ARG A 253 -7.15 24.06 -28.94
C ARG A 253 -8.47 24.40 -28.24
N GLU A 254 -9.53 23.61 -28.42
CA GLU A 254 -10.78 23.81 -27.67
C GLU A 254 -10.57 23.64 -26.16
N TYR A 255 -9.77 22.64 -25.76
CA TYR A 255 -9.43 22.43 -24.36
C TYR A 255 -8.45 23.48 -23.82
N HIS A 256 -7.51 23.97 -24.63
CA HIS A 256 -6.69 25.13 -24.26
C HIS A 256 -7.55 26.39 -24.04
N ALA A 257 -8.56 26.64 -24.88
CA ALA A 257 -9.47 27.76 -24.69
C ALA A 257 -10.39 27.58 -23.46
N LYS A 258 -10.77 26.33 -23.16
CA LYS A 258 -11.63 25.99 -22.03
C LYS A 258 -10.90 26.06 -20.70
N PHE A 259 -9.76 25.40 -20.56
CA PHE A 259 -9.03 25.30 -19.30
C PHE A 259 -8.12 26.52 -19.11
N LYS A 260 -8.54 27.43 -18.24
CA LYS A 260 -7.73 28.59 -17.85
C LYS A 260 -6.76 28.24 -16.71
N TYR A 261 -7.20 27.39 -15.78
CA TYR A 261 -6.37 26.91 -14.67
C TYR A 261 -6.37 25.38 -14.64
N ILE A 262 -5.20 24.79 -14.49
CA ILE A 262 -4.98 23.36 -14.28
C ILE A 262 -4.35 23.18 -12.91
N LEU A 263 -4.95 22.35 -12.07
CA LEU A 263 -4.48 22.06 -10.72
C LEU A 263 -4.33 20.55 -10.56
N VAL A 264 -3.17 20.11 -10.09
CA VAL A 264 -2.84 18.69 -9.96
C VAL A 264 -2.36 18.42 -8.55
N ASP A 265 -3.00 17.46 -7.89
CA ASP A 265 -2.61 16.95 -6.58
C ASP A 265 -1.78 15.66 -6.72
N GLU A 266 -0.98 15.34 -5.70
CA GLU A 266 -0.10 14.15 -5.66
C GLU A 266 0.75 13.99 -6.94
N TYR A 267 1.32 15.09 -7.43
CA TYR A 267 2.01 15.13 -8.73
C TYR A 267 3.21 14.15 -8.85
N GLN A 268 3.82 13.78 -7.72
CA GLN A 268 4.93 12.82 -7.67
C GLN A 268 4.52 11.37 -8.01
N ASP A 269 3.22 11.06 -7.98
CA ASP A 269 2.67 9.74 -8.29
C ASP A 269 2.25 9.63 -9.77
N THR A 270 2.52 10.66 -10.56
CA THR A 270 2.16 10.65 -11.99
C THR A 270 3.03 9.69 -12.77
N ASN A 271 2.39 8.85 -13.60
CA ASN A 271 3.10 8.03 -14.59
C ASN A 271 3.36 8.83 -15.88
N THR A 272 4.18 8.27 -16.77
CA THR A 272 4.56 8.92 -18.05
C THR A 272 3.34 9.32 -18.89
N ALA A 273 2.30 8.47 -18.99
CA ALA A 273 1.09 8.80 -19.75
C ALA A 273 0.31 9.97 -19.14
N GLN A 274 0.09 9.99 -17.83
CA GLN A 274 -0.58 11.07 -17.11
C GLN A 274 0.18 12.39 -17.25
N TYR A 275 1.51 12.33 -17.11
CA TYR A 275 2.40 13.47 -17.32
C TYR A 275 2.33 13.98 -18.77
N MET A 276 2.37 13.11 -19.77
CA MET A 276 2.22 13.49 -21.18
C MET A 276 0.86 14.15 -21.45
N TRP A 277 -0.21 13.61 -20.86
CA TRP A 277 -1.56 14.17 -20.96
C TRP A 277 -1.63 15.59 -20.37
N LEU A 278 -1.06 15.80 -19.19
CA LEU A 278 -0.97 17.13 -18.56
C LEU A 278 -0.15 18.10 -19.42
N ARG A 279 0.98 17.65 -19.97
CA ARG A 279 1.81 18.49 -20.83
C ARG A 279 1.11 18.93 -22.10
N LEU A 280 0.34 18.06 -22.75
CA LEU A 280 -0.44 18.44 -23.92
C LEU A 280 -1.46 19.53 -23.59
N LEU A 281 -2.15 19.41 -22.44
CA LEU A 281 -3.14 20.39 -21.99
C LEU A 281 -2.52 21.70 -21.50
N ALA A 282 -1.35 21.63 -20.87
CA ALA A 282 -0.67 22.79 -20.33
C ALA A 282 0.12 23.52 -21.42
N GLN A 283 0.90 22.85 -22.26
CA GLN A 283 1.78 23.49 -23.24
C GLN A 283 1.02 23.89 -24.51
N ARG A 284 0.89 25.21 -24.71
CA ARG A 284 0.23 25.81 -25.87
C ARG A 284 1.28 26.16 -26.92
N PRO A 285 1.18 25.67 -28.17
CA PRO A 285 2.09 26.09 -29.23
C PRO A 285 1.97 27.60 -29.45
N GLU A 286 3.10 28.31 -29.52
CA GLU A 286 3.09 29.72 -29.92
C GLU A 286 2.51 29.83 -31.33
N THR A 287 1.37 30.52 -31.48
CA THR A 287 0.84 30.85 -32.80
C THR A 287 1.79 31.83 -33.48
N LYS A 288 2.67 31.33 -34.35
CA LYS A 288 3.39 32.17 -35.32
C LYS A 288 2.35 32.87 -36.20
N ARG A 289 2.28 34.19 -36.10
CA ARG A 289 1.40 35.03 -36.92
C ARG A 289 1.84 34.97 -38.40
N GLY A 290 0.92 34.54 -39.27
CA GLY A 290 0.78 35.01 -40.65
C GLY A 290 1.80 34.51 -41.68
N ALA A 291 1.58 33.32 -42.22
CA ALA A 291 1.82 33.10 -43.65
C ALA A 291 0.45 33.15 -44.34
N ALA A 292 0.16 34.25 -45.03
CA ALA A 292 -1.02 34.35 -45.86
C ALA A 292 -0.91 33.30 -46.98
N VAL A 293 -1.82 32.33 -46.97
CA VAL A 293 -2.06 31.45 -48.12
C VAL A 293 -2.81 32.28 -49.15
N PRO A 294 -2.33 32.47 -50.39
CA PRO A 294 -3.09 33.20 -51.38
C PRO A 294 -4.29 32.34 -51.79
N ALA A 295 -5.49 32.90 -51.61
CA ALA A 295 -6.70 32.38 -52.19
C ALA A 295 -6.70 32.75 -53.68
N GLU A 296 -6.61 31.77 -54.57
CA GLU A 296 -7.03 31.94 -55.95
C GLU A 296 -8.15 30.97 -56.29
N GLY A 297 -9.28 31.55 -56.67
CA GLY A 297 -10.46 30.85 -57.14
C GLY A 297 -11.66 31.77 -57.29
N ARG A 298 -11.62 32.75 -58.21
CA ARG A 298 -12.81 33.13 -59.01
C ARG A 298 -12.49 34.13 -60.12
N LYS A 299 -12.89 33.74 -61.34
CA LYS A 299 -13.08 34.60 -62.52
C LYS A 299 -14.18 35.63 -62.23
N ASP A 300 -13.97 36.87 -62.68
CA ASP A 300 -15.05 37.70 -63.23
C ASP A 300 -14.47 38.72 -64.22
N ASP A 301 -15.10 38.77 -65.39
CA ASP A 301 -14.80 39.60 -66.54
C ASP A 301 -15.24 41.06 -66.35
N ARG A 302 -14.38 42.02 -66.73
CA ARG A 302 -14.74 43.26 -67.47
C ARG A 302 -13.51 44.13 -67.82
N PRO A 303 -13.46 44.78 -69.01
CA PRO A 303 -12.25 45.47 -69.48
C PRO A 303 -12.26 47.00 -69.25
N SER A 304 -11.05 47.52 -69.00
CA SER A 304 -10.45 48.83 -69.38
C SER A 304 -11.30 50.12 -69.42
N GLU A 305 -10.88 51.16 -68.68
CA GLU A 305 -10.18 52.36 -69.23
C GLU A 305 -9.73 53.38 -68.13
N PRO A 306 -8.75 54.26 -68.42
CA PRO A 306 -8.00 55.07 -67.42
C PRO A 306 -8.22 56.60 -67.53
N MET A 307 -8.03 57.37 -66.43
CA MET A 307 -7.60 58.80 -66.44
C MET A 307 -7.47 59.35 -64.99
N GLN A 308 -6.28 59.71 -64.49
CA GLN A 308 -5.55 61.01 -64.57
C GLN A 308 -5.86 62.05 -63.45
N GLY A 309 -4.99 62.06 -62.42
CA GLY A 309 -4.33 63.20 -61.70
C GLY A 309 -5.11 64.39 -61.11
N PRO A 310 -4.44 65.41 -60.50
CA PRO A 310 -3.21 65.36 -59.68
C PRO A 310 -3.19 66.31 -58.43
N ARG A 311 -2.28 66.00 -57.48
CA ARG A 311 -1.39 66.89 -56.66
C ARG A 311 -1.94 68.01 -55.75
N GLY A 312 -1.36 68.05 -54.53
CA GLY A 312 -1.03 69.27 -53.78
C GLY A 312 -1.12 69.10 -52.25
N GLY A 313 -0.05 68.72 -51.54
CA GLY A 313 0.82 69.68 -50.84
C GLY A 313 1.14 69.19 -49.40
N PRO A 314 2.22 69.65 -48.75
CA PRO A 314 3.00 68.87 -47.78
C PRO A 314 2.54 68.96 -46.31
N ALA A 315 3.04 68.01 -45.51
CA ALA A 315 2.85 67.86 -44.07
C ALA A 315 3.27 69.09 -43.24
N PRO A 316 2.77 69.20 -41.98
CA PRO A 316 3.69 68.85 -40.90
C PRO A 316 3.06 68.03 -39.74
N SER A 317 3.92 67.14 -39.23
CA SER A 317 4.09 66.62 -37.87
C SER A 317 3.02 66.85 -36.79
N GLY A 318 2.65 65.76 -36.11
CA GLY A 318 2.35 65.78 -34.67
C GLY A 318 1.11 65.00 -34.24
N ALA A 319 1.24 63.67 -34.08
CA ALA A 319 0.53 62.87 -33.07
C ALA A 319 0.93 61.39 -33.24
N GLU A 320 1.94 60.97 -32.49
CA GLU A 320 2.22 59.55 -32.26
C GLU A 320 0.96 58.88 -31.70
N ARG A 321 0.42 57.91 -32.45
CA ARG A 321 -0.55 56.96 -31.91
C ARG A 321 0.21 56.05 -30.95
N PRO A 322 -0.31 55.77 -29.74
CA PRO A 322 0.41 54.94 -28.79
C PRO A 322 0.63 53.56 -29.39
N ALA A 323 1.86 53.06 -29.20
CA ALA A 323 2.27 51.71 -29.52
C ALA A 323 1.18 50.72 -29.07
N SER A 324 0.76 49.86 -29.99
CA SER A 324 -0.16 48.78 -29.69
C SER A 324 0.38 47.97 -28.52
N GLU A 325 -0.31 48.06 -27.38
CA GLU A 325 -0.03 47.24 -26.20
C GLU A 325 0.14 45.78 -26.62
N ASN A 326 1.28 45.20 -26.24
CA ASN A 326 1.53 43.77 -26.29
C ASN A 326 0.36 43.04 -25.61
N ARG A 327 -0.56 42.47 -26.38
CA ARG A 327 -1.50 41.48 -25.85
C ARG A 327 -0.66 40.30 -25.33
N PRO A 328 -0.82 39.89 -24.06
CA PRO A 328 0.03 38.87 -23.47
C PRO A 328 -0.13 37.56 -24.27
N THR A 329 1.01 36.93 -24.54
CA THR A 329 1.08 35.50 -24.86
C THR A 329 0.16 34.77 -23.88
N GLN A 330 -0.64 33.83 -24.38
CA GLN A 330 -1.67 33.18 -23.58
C GLN A 330 -1.00 32.36 -22.46
N GLN A 331 -0.84 33.00 -21.29
CA GLN A 331 -0.09 32.50 -20.15
C GLN A 331 -0.80 31.27 -19.58
N ILE A 332 -0.04 30.19 -19.40
CA ILE A 332 -0.55 28.91 -18.93
C ILE A 332 -0.49 28.90 -17.41
N ASN A 333 -1.63 28.67 -16.76
CA ASN A 333 -1.72 28.60 -15.32
C ASN A 333 -1.87 27.13 -14.89
N ILE A 334 -0.73 26.47 -14.65
CA ILE A 334 -0.67 25.12 -14.08
C ILE A 334 -0.11 25.20 -12.66
N CYS A 335 -0.79 24.57 -11.71
CA CYS A 335 -0.33 24.44 -10.33
C CYS A 335 -0.26 22.96 -9.96
N CYS A 336 0.95 22.43 -9.80
CA CYS A 336 1.17 21.07 -9.32
C CYS A 336 1.52 21.11 -7.83
N VAL A 337 0.90 20.25 -7.04
CA VAL A 337 1.20 20.04 -5.62
C VAL A 337 1.72 18.62 -5.47
N GLY A 338 2.82 18.46 -4.76
CA GLY A 338 3.40 17.14 -4.57
C GLY A 338 4.53 17.12 -3.57
N ASP A 339 4.97 15.91 -3.29
CA ASP A 339 6.07 15.61 -2.38
C ASP A 339 6.92 14.48 -2.98
N ASP A 340 8.11 14.80 -3.49
CA ASP A 340 9.08 13.83 -4.04
C ASP A 340 9.42 12.71 -3.04
N ASP A 341 9.43 13.01 -1.74
CA ASP A 341 9.71 12.06 -0.66
C ASP A 341 8.54 11.11 -0.36
N GLN A 342 7.36 11.33 -0.96
CA GLN A 342 6.18 10.47 -0.81
C GLN A 342 5.80 9.75 -2.11
N SER A 343 6.69 9.68 -3.10
CA SER A 343 6.44 8.87 -4.32
C SER A 343 6.76 7.40 -4.03
N ILE A 344 5.71 6.56 -3.95
CA ILE A 344 5.78 5.16 -3.48
C ILE A 344 5.00 4.18 -4.40
N TYR A 345 4.67 4.63 -5.62
CA TYR A 345 3.92 3.82 -6.59
C TYR A 345 4.75 3.57 -7.85
N GLY A 346 6.08 3.42 -7.73
CA GLY A 346 6.96 3.14 -8.87
C GLY A 346 6.59 1.84 -9.58
N TRP A 347 6.17 0.84 -8.83
CA TRP A 347 5.62 -0.42 -9.36
C TRP A 347 4.32 -0.26 -10.18
N ARG A 348 3.61 0.87 -10.06
CA ARG A 348 2.47 1.26 -10.93
C ARG A 348 2.90 2.20 -12.07
N GLY A 349 4.19 2.38 -12.29
CA GLY A 349 4.77 3.24 -13.31
C GLY A 349 4.84 4.72 -12.93
N ALA A 350 4.66 5.10 -11.66
CA ALA A 350 4.90 6.47 -11.22
C ALA A 350 6.39 6.83 -11.36
N GLU A 351 6.67 8.02 -11.89
CA GLU A 351 8.05 8.48 -12.10
C GLU A 351 8.30 9.74 -11.26
N VAL A 352 9.12 9.62 -10.21
CA VAL A 352 9.51 10.76 -9.36
C VAL A 352 10.20 11.86 -10.17
N ASP A 353 10.89 11.49 -11.26
CA ASP A 353 11.50 12.42 -12.20
C ASP A 353 10.52 13.47 -12.76
N ASN A 354 9.21 13.17 -12.83
CA ASN A 354 8.20 14.12 -13.31
C ASN A 354 8.10 15.37 -12.43
N ILE A 355 8.22 15.21 -11.10
CA ILE A 355 8.24 16.36 -10.17
C ILE A 355 9.61 17.03 -10.16
N LEU A 356 10.70 16.25 -10.22
CA LEU A 356 12.08 16.77 -10.22
C LEU A 356 12.39 17.62 -11.46
N ARG A 357 11.75 17.32 -12.61
CA ARG A 357 11.97 18.02 -13.88
C ARG A 357 10.99 19.18 -14.13
N PHE A 358 10.09 19.48 -13.19
CA PHE A 358 9.02 20.46 -13.40
C PHE A 358 9.53 21.83 -13.87
N GLU A 359 10.59 22.38 -13.26
CA GLU A 359 11.16 23.68 -13.66
C GLU A 359 11.77 23.65 -15.07
N LYS A 360 12.29 22.50 -15.50
CA LYS A 360 12.82 22.30 -16.85
C LYS A 360 11.69 22.22 -17.88
N ASP A 361 10.59 21.57 -17.54
CA ASP A 361 9.45 21.37 -18.43
C ASP A 361 8.53 22.59 -18.52
N PHE A 362 8.51 23.41 -17.46
CA PHE A 362 7.77 24.66 -17.38
C PHE A 362 8.73 25.81 -16.99
N PRO A 363 9.48 26.36 -17.96
CA PRO A 363 10.41 27.46 -17.70
C PRO A 363 9.70 28.67 -17.07
N GLY A 364 10.32 29.25 -16.04
CA GLY A 364 9.71 30.35 -15.27
C GLY A 364 8.73 29.90 -14.19
N ALA A 365 8.73 28.60 -13.84
CA ALA A 365 7.94 28.07 -12.73
C ALA A 365 8.31 28.70 -11.38
N ALA A 366 7.31 29.10 -10.61
CA ALA A 366 7.49 29.46 -9.22
C ALA A 366 7.47 28.18 -8.35
N VAL A 367 8.56 27.90 -7.64
CA VAL A 367 8.64 26.81 -6.66
C VAL A 367 8.39 27.35 -5.27
N ILE A 368 7.29 26.95 -4.64
CA ILE A 368 6.91 27.37 -3.29
C ILE A 368 7.01 26.16 -2.37
N ARG A 369 7.89 26.24 -1.36
CA ARG A 369 8.10 25.17 -0.38
C ARG A 369 7.17 25.34 0.81
N LEU A 370 6.45 24.28 1.16
CA LEU A 370 5.71 24.20 2.43
C LEU A 370 6.47 23.27 3.37
N GLU A 371 7.05 23.84 4.41
CA GLU A 371 7.95 23.15 5.36
C GLU A 371 7.38 23.08 6.78
N ARG A 372 6.43 23.97 7.11
CA ARG A 372 5.72 23.97 8.40
C ARG A 372 4.76 22.79 8.45
N ASN A 373 5.07 21.82 9.30
CA ASN A 373 4.24 20.66 9.58
C ASN A 373 3.31 20.95 10.78
N TYR A 374 2.05 20.56 10.63
CA TYR A 374 0.99 20.78 11.63
C TYR A 374 0.48 19.48 12.27
N ARG A 375 1.13 18.35 11.96
CA ARG A 375 0.66 17.00 12.29
C ARG A 375 1.49 16.35 13.38
N SER A 376 2.81 16.31 13.19
CA SER A 376 3.72 15.42 13.91
C SER A 376 4.62 16.20 14.87
N THR A 377 5.03 15.55 15.95
CA THR A 377 6.00 16.10 16.92
C THR A 377 7.37 16.36 16.29
N ALA A 378 8.18 17.18 16.96
CA ALA A 378 9.54 17.48 16.52
C ALA A 378 10.43 16.23 16.45
N HIS A 379 10.25 15.27 17.36
CA HIS A 379 10.99 14.01 17.35
C HIS A 379 10.67 13.12 16.15
N ILE A 380 9.38 12.97 15.82
CA ILE A 380 8.96 12.20 14.64
C ILE A 380 9.48 12.85 13.36
N LEU A 381 9.39 14.19 13.25
CA LEU A 381 9.90 14.92 12.08
C LEU A 381 11.41 14.83 11.96
N GLY A 382 12.15 14.95 13.07
CA GLY A 382 13.60 14.80 13.10
C GLY A 382 14.06 13.41 12.62
N ALA A 383 13.40 12.36 13.12
CA ALA A 383 13.66 10.98 12.67
C ALA A 383 13.35 10.80 11.17
N ALA A 384 12.19 11.25 10.71
CA ALA A 384 11.78 11.14 9.31
C ALA A 384 12.69 11.93 8.37
N SER A 385 13.06 13.16 8.74
CA SER A 385 13.95 14.03 7.94
C SER A 385 15.37 13.48 7.82
N HIS A 386 15.90 12.87 8.88
CA HIS A 386 17.23 12.25 8.82
C HIS A 386 17.23 10.97 7.98
N LEU A 387 16.19 10.13 8.13
CA LEU A 387 16.03 8.93 7.31
C LEU A 387 16.03 9.31 5.82
N ILE A 388 15.10 10.17 5.40
CA ILE A 388 14.95 10.52 3.99
C ILE A 388 16.14 11.30 3.40
N ALA A 389 17.00 11.90 4.23
CA ALA A 389 18.21 12.59 3.79
C ALA A 389 19.22 11.65 3.11
N HIS A 390 19.13 10.34 3.33
CA HIS A 390 20.00 9.35 2.70
C HIS A 390 19.66 9.07 1.22
N ASN A 391 18.51 9.55 0.72
CA ASN A 391 18.16 9.45 -0.71
C ASN A 391 18.85 10.58 -1.51
N GLU A 392 19.36 10.26 -2.71
CA GLU A 392 19.94 11.25 -3.61
C GLU A 392 18.87 11.87 -4.55
N GLY A 393 19.21 12.99 -5.21
CA GLY A 393 18.37 13.57 -6.27
C GLY A 393 17.08 14.27 -5.82
N ARG A 394 16.96 14.60 -4.53
CA ARG A 394 15.79 15.26 -3.93
C ARG A 394 15.74 16.78 -4.22
N LEU A 395 14.54 17.38 -4.22
CA LEU A 395 14.37 18.84 -4.40
C LEU A 395 14.75 19.69 -3.15
N GLY A 396 15.07 19.02 -2.05
CA GLY A 396 15.50 19.62 -0.79
C GLY A 396 14.35 20.36 -0.07
N LYS A 397 13.89 19.78 1.04
CA LYS A 397 12.97 20.41 1.99
C LYS A 397 13.23 19.87 3.40
N THR A 398 13.09 20.72 4.40
CA THR A 398 13.25 20.33 5.81
C THR A 398 11.96 20.63 6.56
N LEU A 399 11.28 19.59 7.04
CA LEU A 399 10.06 19.76 7.80
C LEU A 399 10.38 20.22 9.23
N PHE A 400 9.60 21.17 9.74
CA PHE A 400 9.66 21.59 11.14
C PHE A 400 8.25 21.85 11.69
N THR A 401 8.11 21.78 13.02
CA THR A 401 6.88 22.12 13.73
C THR A 401 7.12 23.35 14.61
N GLU A 402 6.13 24.25 14.68
CA GLU A 402 6.17 25.42 15.58
C GLU A 402 5.71 25.09 17.01
N LYS A 403 5.04 23.95 17.19
CA LYS A 403 4.55 23.44 18.47
C LYS A 403 5.50 22.36 19.00
N ALA A 404 6.80 22.64 19.03
CA ALA A 404 7.75 21.70 19.62
C ALA A 404 7.61 21.73 21.14
N ASP A 405 7.13 20.62 21.72
CA ASP A 405 7.13 20.42 23.17
C ASP A 405 8.38 19.62 23.56
N PRO A 406 9.25 20.12 24.45
CA PRO A 406 10.38 19.36 24.96
C PRO A 406 9.99 18.04 25.65
N ASP A 407 8.75 17.93 26.13
CA ASP A 407 8.22 16.74 26.80
C ASP A 407 7.57 15.76 25.80
N ASP A 408 7.57 16.07 24.49
CA ASP A 408 7.11 15.14 23.46
C ASP A 408 7.93 13.84 23.49
N ALA A 409 7.24 12.70 23.42
CA ALA A 409 7.90 11.40 23.40
C ALA A 409 8.82 11.24 22.16
N LYS A 410 9.97 10.62 22.37
CA LYS A 410 10.86 10.18 21.29
C LYS A 410 10.24 9.02 20.51
N VAL A 411 10.78 8.77 19.32
CA VAL A 411 10.44 7.56 18.56
C VAL A 411 10.99 6.35 19.31
N MET A 412 10.11 5.43 19.69
CA MET A 412 10.49 4.25 20.47
C MET A 412 10.86 3.10 19.55
N VAL A 413 12.03 2.49 19.75
CA VAL A 413 12.47 1.28 19.04
C VAL A 413 12.45 0.10 19.98
N HIS A 414 11.76 -0.96 19.59
CA HIS A 414 11.53 -2.17 20.35
C HIS A 414 12.10 -3.39 19.63
N ALA A 415 12.50 -4.39 20.41
CA ALA A 415 12.97 -5.67 19.92
C ALA A 415 12.13 -6.80 20.52
N ALA A 416 11.70 -7.73 19.67
CA ALA A 416 11.03 -8.96 20.09
C ALA A 416 11.82 -10.20 19.62
N TRP A 417 11.59 -11.35 20.26
CA TRP A 417 12.18 -12.62 19.82
C TRP A 417 11.58 -13.07 18.49
N ASP A 418 10.25 -13.03 18.38
CA ASP A 418 9.50 -13.47 17.22
C ASP A 418 8.24 -12.62 16.94
N SER A 419 7.49 -13.01 15.90
CA SER A 419 6.28 -12.31 15.46
C SER A 419 5.12 -12.42 16.44
N GLU A 420 5.04 -13.52 17.20
CA GLU A 420 4.00 -13.71 18.21
C GLU A 420 4.26 -12.79 19.42
N GLU A 421 5.53 -12.64 19.83
CA GLU A 421 5.93 -11.67 20.85
C GLU A 421 5.77 -10.23 20.41
N GLU A 422 6.12 -9.90 19.16
CA GLU A 422 5.86 -8.59 18.58
C GLU A 422 4.35 -8.24 18.64
N ALA A 423 3.47 -9.15 18.21
CA ALA A 423 2.03 -8.95 18.27
C ALA A 423 1.50 -8.83 19.71
N ARG A 424 2.02 -9.67 20.63
CA ARG A 424 1.64 -9.63 22.05
C ARG A 424 1.97 -8.30 22.69
N ALA A 425 3.20 -7.82 22.51
CA ALA A 425 3.68 -6.58 23.11
C ALA A 425 2.97 -5.36 22.52
N VAL A 426 2.72 -5.34 21.21
CA VAL A 426 1.89 -4.28 20.59
C VAL A 426 0.47 -4.30 21.14
N GLY A 427 -0.15 -5.47 21.32
CA GLY A 427 -1.47 -5.59 21.93
C GLY A 427 -1.53 -5.10 23.38
N GLU A 428 -0.51 -5.43 24.19
CA GLU A 428 -0.39 -4.94 25.57
C GLU A 428 -0.23 -3.41 25.65
N GLU A 429 0.56 -2.82 24.75
CA GLU A 429 0.71 -1.36 24.66
C GLU A 429 -0.60 -0.69 24.24
N ILE A 430 -1.34 -1.27 23.29
CA ILE A 430 -2.66 -0.78 22.89
C ILE A 430 -3.64 -0.82 24.06
N GLU A 431 -3.71 -1.93 24.81
CA GLU A 431 -4.54 -2.00 26.02
C GLU A 431 -4.13 -0.96 27.07
N ALA A 432 -2.82 -0.75 27.26
CA ALA A 432 -2.31 0.25 28.19
C ALA A 432 -2.73 1.67 27.78
N LEU A 433 -2.66 2.01 26.49
CA LEU A 433 -3.13 3.27 25.95
C LEU A 433 -4.65 3.41 26.04
N GLN A 434 -5.40 2.33 25.79
CA GLN A 434 -6.86 2.31 25.95
C GLN A 434 -7.26 2.56 27.42
N ARG A 435 -6.54 1.98 28.40
CA ARG A 435 -6.74 2.26 29.83
C ARG A 435 -6.45 3.73 30.19
N ARG A 436 -5.59 4.40 29.41
CA ARG A 436 -5.33 5.85 29.50
C ARG A 436 -6.34 6.69 28.68
N GLN A 437 -7.46 6.10 28.28
CA GLN A 437 -8.54 6.73 27.50
C GLN A 437 -8.13 7.22 26.11
N HIS A 438 -7.15 6.56 25.50
CA HIS A 438 -6.79 6.82 24.11
C HIS A 438 -7.70 5.98 23.19
N ASN A 439 -8.38 6.62 22.23
CA ASN A 439 -9.30 5.93 21.32
C ASN A 439 -8.54 4.96 20.41
N LEU A 440 -9.14 3.81 20.12
CA LEU A 440 -8.56 2.81 19.21
C LEU A 440 -8.51 3.31 17.76
N ASN A 441 -9.50 4.12 17.35
CA ASN A 441 -9.56 4.76 16.03
C ASN A 441 -8.36 5.67 15.75
N ASP A 442 -7.73 6.20 16.80
CA ASP A 442 -6.55 7.06 16.71
C ASP A 442 -5.24 6.25 16.77
N MET A 443 -5.32 4.91 16.69
CA MET A 443 -4.19 3.99 16.65
C MET A 443 -4.13 3.23 15.33
N ALA A 444 -2.92 2.99 14.82
CA ALA A 444 -2.72 2.17 13.64
C ALA A 444 -1.46 1.29 13.69
N ILE A 445 -1.58 0.08 13.13
CA ILE A 445 -0.48 -0.84 12.83
C ILE A 445 -0.23 -0.82 11.33
N LEU A 446 0.95 -0.36 10.91
CA LEU A 446 1.30 -0.25 9.49
C LEU A 446 2.36 -1.28 9.12
N VAL A 447 1.94 -2.33 8.41
CA VAL A 447 2.81 -3.42 7.97
C VAL A 447 3.38 -3.17 6.57
N ARG A 448 4.54 -3.77 6.25
CA ARG A 448 5.10 -3.70 4.88
C ARG A 448 4.39 -4.66 3.93
N ALA A 449 4.01 -5.85 4.41
CA ALA A 449 3.37 -6.90 3.64
C ALA A 449 2.14 -7.46 4.36
N SER A 450 1.09 -7.80 3.60
CA SER A 450 -0.20 -8.21 4.17
C SER A 450 -0.13 -9.50 5.01
N PHE A 451 0.86 -10.38 4.78
CA PHE A 451 1.00 -11.59 5.59
C PHE A 451 1.32 -11.27 7.06
N GLN A 452 1.95 -10.13 7.36
CA GLN A 452 2.26 -9.71 8.73
C GLN A 452 1.01 -9.37 9.55
N MET A 453 -0.10 -9.00 8.90
CA MET A 453 -1.32 -8.56 9.60
C MET A 453 -1.87 -9.65 10.51
N ARG A 454 -1.67 -10.90 10.11
CA ARG A 454 -2.32 -12.05 10.72
C ARG A 454 -1.97 -12.26 12.19
N GLU A 455 -0.69 -12.17 12.56
CA GLU A 455 -0.27 -12.35 13.96
C GLU A 455 -0.93 -11.30 14.89
N PHE A 456 -1.18 -10.09 14.37
CA PHE A 456 -1.92 -9.05 15.09
C PHE A 456 -3.41 -9.35 15.16
N GLU A 457 -4.01 -9.83 14.06
CA GLU A 457 -5.42 -10.26 14.04
C GLU A 457 -5.66 -11.36 15.10
N ASP A 458 -4.87 -12.44 15.08
CA ASP A 458 -5.00 -13.57 16.01
C ASP A 458 -4.86 -13.10 17.47
N ARG A 459 -3.90 -12.21 17.75
CA ARG A 459 -3.70 -11.63 19.09
C ARG A 459 -4.87 -10.74 19.52
N PHE A 460 -5.39 -9.88 18.65
CA PHE A 460 -6.49 -8.98 19.00
C PHE A 460 -7.80 -9.71 19.23
N VAL A 461 -8.04 -10.74 18.42
CA VAL A 461 -9.12 -11.69 18.61
C VAL A 461 -9.04 -12.35 19.98
N THR A 462 -7.84 -12.82 20.38
CA THR A 462 -7.60 -13.42 21.70
C THR A 462 -7.84 -12.44 22.86
N LEU A 463 -7.47 -11.17 22.67
CA LEU A 463 -7.67 -10.11 23.66
C LEU A 463 -9.11 -9.56 23.69
N GLY A 464 -9.94 -9.88 22.70
CA GLY A 464 -11.22 -9.21 22.50
C GLY A 464 -11.08 -7.73 22.14
N LEU A 465 -9.95 -7.32 21.54
CA LEU A 465 -9.72 -5.96 21.05
C LEU A 465 -10.37 -5.76 19.69
N ASN A 466 -11.14 -4.69 19.54
CA ASN A 466 -11.75 -4.33 18.27
C ASN A 466 -10.68 -3.84 17.29
N TYR A 467 -10.69 -4.39 16.07
CA TYR A 467 -9.77 -4.00 15.01
C TYR A 467 -10.45 -3.96 13.63
N ARG A 468 -9.82 -3.25 12.69
CA ARG A 468 -10.24 -3.19 11.29
C ARG A 468 -9.05 -3.32 10.36
N VAL A 469 -9.18 -4.15 9.32
CA VAL A 469 -8.15 -4.34 8.29
C VAL A 469 -8.48 -3.51 7.05
N ILE A 470 -7.53 -2.68 6.58
CA ILE A 470 -7.71 -1.81 5.40
C ILE A 470 -6.74 -2.24 4.29
N GLY A 471 -7.29 -2.64 3.15
CA GLY A 471 -6.52 -2.96 1.93
C GLY A 471 -6.58 -4.42 1.45
N GLY A 472 -7.48 -5.23 1.99
CA GLY A 472 -7.79 -6.59 1.54
C GLY A 472 -8.95 -7.19 2.36
N PRO A 473 -9.56 -8.30 1.91
CA PRO A 473 -10.52 -9.03 2.75
C PRO A 473 -9.79 -9.55 4.00
N ARG A 474 -10.43 -9.42 5.17
CA ARG A 474 -9.91 -9.98 6.44
C ARG A 474 -9.70 -11.49 6.30
N PHE A 475 -8.91 -12.12 7.17
CA PHE A 475 -8.60 -13.55 7.04
C PHE A 475 -9.86 -14.42 6.85
N TYR A 476 -10.87 -14.27 7.71
CA TYR A 476 -12.14 -14.99 7.63
C TYR A 476 -13.07 -14.57 6.48
N GLU A 477 -12.74 -13.47 5.79
CA GLU A 477 -13.51 -12.99 4.65
C GLU A 477 -12.99 -13.50 3.30
N ARG A 478 -11.78 -14.04 3.29
CA ARG A 478 -11.17 -14.59 2.09
C ARG A 478 -12.03 -15.72 1.53
N GLN A 479 -12.10 -15.81 0.21
CA GLN A 479 -12.98 -16.76 -0.46
C GLN A 479 -12.72 -18.19 0.02
N GLU A 480 -11.45 -18.58 0.04
CA GLU A 480 -11.02 -19.92 0.43
C GLU A 480 -11.37 -20.25 1.87
N ILE A 481 -11.26 -19.27 2.77
CA ILE A 481 -11.60 -19.42 4.18
C ILE A 481 -13.11 -19.48 4.36
N ARG A 482 -13.88 -18.61 3.71
CA ARG A 482 -15.36 -18.65 3.75
C ARG A 482 -15.93 -19.96 3.23
N ASP A 483 -15.34 -20.52 2.18
CA ASP A 483 -15.74 -21.82 1.64
C ASP A 483 -15.41 -22.95 2.63
N ALA A 484 -14.21 -22.97 3.21
CA ALA A 484 -13.83 -23.94 4.25
C ALA A 484 -14.74 -23.85 5.49
N MET A 485 -15.00 -22.63 5.98
CA MET A 485 -15.91 -22.40 7.09
C MET A 485 -17.34 -22.86 6.78
N ALA A 486 -17.81 -22.70 5.53
CA ALA A 486 -19.12 -23.19 5.13
C ALA A 486 -19.20 -24.73 5.20
N TYR A 487 -18.14 -25.45 4.82
CA TYR A 487 -18.07 -26.90 5.07
C TYR A 487 -18.18 -27.22 6.56
N PHE A 488 -17.38 -26.56 7.40
CA PHE A 488 -17.36 -26.79 8.85
C PHE A 488 -18.72 -26.48 9.49
N ARG A 489 -19.39 -25.41 9.05
CA ARG A 489 -20.73 -25.03 9.49
C ARG A 489 -21.79 -26.07 9.14
N VAL A 490 -21.80 -26.59 7.91
CA VAL A 490 -22.77 -27.64 7.52
C VAL A 490 -22.52 -28.94 8.29
N VAL A 491 -21.26 -29.27 8.57
CA VAL A 491 -20.93 -30.41 9.44
C VAL A 491 -21.45 -30.15 10.86
N ALA A 492 -21.12 -29.02 11.49
CA ALA A 492 -21.57 -28.68 12.84
C ALA A 492 -23.11 -28.52 12.95
N GLN A 493 -23.74 -28.01 11.89
CA GLN A 493 -25.17 -27.71 11.80
C GLN A 493 -25.69 -28.04 10.38
N GLY A 494 -26.21 -29.26 10.21
CA GLY A 494 -26.77 -29.73 8.92
C GLY A 494 -27.98 -28.95 8.40
N ALA A 495 -28.54 -28.05 9.21
CA ALA A 495 -29.64 -27.16 8.84
C ALA A 495 -29.19 -25.81 8.24
N ASP A 496 -27.89 -25.61 8.04
CA ASP A 496 -27.33 -24.36 7.52
C ASP A 496 -27.41 -24.30 5.98
N ASP A 497 -28.59 -23.94 5.48
CA ASP A 497 -28.89 -23.90 4.05
C ASP A 497 -28.01 -22.90 3.28
N LEU A 498 -27.68 -21.75 3.89
CA LEU A 498 -26.83 -20.72 3.28
C LEU A 498 -25.40 -21.23 3.08
N ALA A 499 -24.84 -21.90 4.10
CA ALA A 499 -23.52 -22.51 3.98
C ALA A 499 -23.53 -23.66 2.97
N PHE A 500 -24.57 -24.50 2.97
CA PHE A 500 -24.70 -25.60 2.02
C PHE A 500 -24.82 -25.12 0.57
N GLU A 501 -25.66 -24.11 0.29
CA GLU A 501 -25.81 -23.53 -1.05
C GLU A 501 -24.48 -22.99 -1.60
N ARG A 502 -23.66 -22.35 -0.74
CA ARG A 502 -22.35 -21.82 -1.11
C ARG A 502 -21.40 -22.90 -1.63
N ILE A 503 -21.39 -24.07 -1.00
CA ILE A 503 -20.36 -25.10 -1.19
C ILE A 503 -20.82 -26.36 -1.92
N VAL A 504 -22.13 -26.53 -2.15
CA VAL A 504 -22.70 -27.73 -2.80
C VAL A 504 -22.03 -28.04 -4.15
N ASN A 505 -21.64 -27.01 -4.91
CA ASN A 505 -20.95 -27.14 -6.20
C ASN A 505 -19.54 -26.52 -6.21
N VAL A 506 -18.90 -26.41 -5.03
CA VAL A 506 -17.52 -25.95 -4.87
C VAL A 506 -16.73 -27.02 -4.11
N PRO A 507 -15.81 -27.78 -4.72
CA PRO A 507 -15.41 -27.75 -6.13
C PRO A 507 -16.52 -28.14 -7.10
N LYS A 508 -16.33 -27.84 -8.40
CA LYS A 508 -17.35 -28.11 -9.43
C LYS A 508 -17.66 -29.60 -9.53
N ARG A 509 -18.91 -29.96 -9.19
CA ARG A 509 -19.44 -31.34 -9.21
C ARG A 509 -20.43 -31.60 -10.35
N GLY A 510 -20.59 -30.63 -11.25
CA GLY A 510 -21.55 -30.72 -12.35
C GLY A 510 -23.00 -30.46 -11.93
N LEU A 511 -23.20 -29.81 -10.78
CA LEU A 511 -24.49 -29.34 -10.30
C LEU A 511 -24.74 -27.93 -10.87
N GLY A 512 -25.45 -27.87 -12.00
CA GLY A 512 -25.86 -26.59 -12.59
C GLY A 512 -27.00 -25.92 -11.83
N GLU A 513 -27.34 -24.68 -12.19
CA GLU A 513 -28.41 -23.91 -11.53
C GLU A 513 -29.76 -24.63 -11.47
N ALA A 514 -30.11 -25.40 -12.51
CA ALA A 514 -31.35 -26.17 -12.54
C ALA A 514 -31.40 -27.27 -11.45
N ALA A 515 -30.27 -27.92 -11.17
CA ALA A 515 -30.19 -28.95 -10.14
C ALA A 515 -30.27 -28.31 -8.74
N ILE A 516 -29.57 -27.19 -8.53
CA ILE A 516 -29.62 -26.45 -7.26
C ILE A 516 -31.04 -25.92 -6.99
N ARG A 517 -31.71 -25.38 -8.02
CA ARG A 517 -33.10 -24.94 -7.93
C ARG A 517 -34.04 -26.08 -7.54
N GLN A 518 -33.85 -27.26 -8.12
CA GLN A 518 -34.64 -28.44 -7.76
C GLN A 518 -34.43 -28.85 -6.29
N VAL A 519 -33.20 -28.78 -5.76
CA VAL A 519 -32.93 -28.98 -4.33
C VAL A 519 -33.69 -27.96 -3.47
N HIS A 520 -33.70 -26.69 -3.89
CA HIS A 520 -34.42 -25.63 -3.19
C HIS A 520 -35.95 -25.84 -3.21
N ASP A 521 -36.50 -26.28 -4.33
CA ASP A 521 -37.93 -26.57 -4.48
C ASP A 521 -38.35 -27.76 -3.62
N THR A 522 -37.54 -28.83 -3.58
CA THR A 522 -37.81 -29.99 -2.72
C THR A 522 -37.67 -29.67 -1.25
N SER A 523 -36.66 -28.88 -0.85
CA SER A 523 -36.52 -28.39 0.52
C SER A 523 -37.77 -27.63 0.99
N ARG A 524 -38.29 -26.72 0.15
CA ARG A 524 -39.52 -25.98 0.44
C ARG A 524 -40.77 -26.88 0.49
N ALA A 525 -40.89 -27.82 -0.46
CA ALA A 525 -42.05 -28.71 -0.54
C ALA A 525 -42.13 -29.66 0.66
N LEU A 526 -40.98 -30.20 1.08
CA LEU A 526 -40.90 -31.14 2.21
C LEU A 526 -40.72 -30.44 3.56
N ARG A 527 -40.43 -29.14 3.59
CA ARG A 527 -40.12 -28.35 4.79
C ARG A 527 -38.95 -28.91 5.58
N VAL A 528 -37.89 -29.28 4.87
CA VAL A 528 -36.65 -29.81 5.46
C VAL A 528 -35.44 -29.01 4.95
N PRO A 529 -34.31 -28.99 5.68
CA PRO A 529 -33.10 -28.33 5.21
C PRO A 529 -32.60 -28.86 3.87
N MET A 530 -31.85 -28.04 3.14
CA MET A 530 -31.35 -28.34 1.80
C MET A 530 -30.46 -29.58 1.75
N LEU A 531 -29.66 -29.85 2.78
CA LEU A 531 -28.84 -31.06 2.84
C LEU A 531 -29.71 -32.33 2.90
N GLU A 532 -30.78 -32.31 3.71
CA GLU A 532 -31.74 -33.42 3.80
C GLU A 532 -32.54 -33.57 2.50
N ALA A 533 -32.95 -32.45 1.90
CA ALA A 533 -33.63 -32.43 0.60
C ALA A 533 -32.74 -33.00 -0.51
N ALA A 534 -31.44 -32.67 -0.52
CA ALA A 534 -30.47 -33.21 -1.44
C ALA A 534 -30.31 -34.73 -1.29
N ALA A 535 -30.27 -35.25 -0.06
CA ALA A 535 -30.22 -36.68 0.21
C ALA A 535 -31.47 -37.41 -0.34
N LYS A 536 -32.67 -36.88 -0.06
CA LYS A 536 -33.94 -37.43 -0.56
C LYS A 536 -34.05 -37.38 -2.09
N LEU A 537 -33.65 -36.26 -2.69
CA LEU A 537 -33.61 -36.12 -4.15
C LEU A 537 -32.60 -37.09 -4.77
N ALA A 538 -31.48 -37.35 -4.11
CA ALA A 538 -30.47 -38.28 -4.58
C ALA A 538 -30.97 -39.74 -4.61
N GLU A 539 -31.97 -40.08 -3.79
CA GLU A 539 -32.65 -41.38 -3.79
C GLU A 539 -33.81 -41.46 -4.80
N SER A 540 -34.28 -40.33 -5.30
CA SER A 540 -35.36 -40.24 -6.28
C SER A 540 -34.89 -40.45 -7.73
N ASP A 541 -35.85 -40.66 -8.64
CA ASP A 541 -35.65 -40.66 -10.10
C ASP A 541 -35.95 -39.28 -10.74
N GLU A 542 -36.13 -38.22 -9.95
CA GLU A 542 -36.52 -36.89 -10.43
C GLU A 542 -35.36 -36.07 -11.01
N MET A 543 -34.11 -36.53 -10.84
CA MET A 543 -32.90 -35.87 -11.36
C MET A 543 -32.18 -36.69 -12.42
N LYS A 544 -31.48 -35.98 -13.31
CA LYS A 544 -30.58 -36.61 -14.29
C LYS A 544 -29.48 -37.42 -13.59
N PRO A 545 -28.97 -38.51 -14.20
CA PRO A 545 -28.04 -39.44 -13.53
C PRO A 545 -26.78 -38.79 -12.94
N LYS A 546 -26.16 -37.84 -13.66
CA LYS A 546 -24.90 -37.19 -13.24
C LYS A 546 -25.09 -36.25 -12.03
N PRO A 547 -26.01 -35.27 -12.04
CA PRO A 547 -26.32 -34.47 -10.84
C PRO A 547 -26.78 -35.31 -9.64
N ARG A 548 -27.57 -36.37 -9.90
CA ARG A 548 -28.04 -37.28 -8.85
C ARG A 548 -26.90 -38.02 -8.16
N ALA A 549 -25.95 -38.57 -8.93
CA ALA A 549 -24.78 -39.23 -8.37
C ALA A 549 -23.92 -38.27 -7.54
N ALA A 550 -23.71 -37.05 -8.03
CA ALA A 550 -22.96 -36.02 -7.31
C ALA A 550 -23.63 -35.61 -5.98
N LEU A 551 -24.96 -35.43 -5.95
CA LEU A 551 -25.67 -35.12 -4.70
C LEU A 551 -25.67 -36.29 -3.71
N ARG A 552 -25.72 -37.53 -4.21
CA ARG A 552 -25.61 -38.72 -3.36
C ARG A 552 -24.27 -38.77 -2.64
N GLU A 553 -23.19 -38.52 -3.36
CA GLU A 553 -21.83 -38.47 -2.82
C GLU A 553 -21.67 -37.35 -1.78
N VAL A 554 -22.14 -36.14 -2.11
CA VAL A 554 -22.09 -34.99 -1.19
C VAL A 554 -22.88 -35.28 0.09
N ALA A 555 -24.11 -35.77 -0.01
CA ALA A 555 -24.94 -36.09 1.15
C ALA A 555 -24.31 -37.18 2.04
N ALA A 556 -23.75 -38.23 1.43
CA ALA A 556 -23.08 -39.30 2.17
C ALA A 556 -21.82 -38.80 2.91
N ASN A 557 -21.03 -37.92 2.29
CA ASN A 557 -19.87 -37.32 2.94
C ASN A 557 -20.25 -36.48 4.16
N PHE A 558 -21.25 -35.61 4.03
CA PHE A 558 -21.72 -34.81 5.18
C PHE A 558 -22.27 -35.67 6.32
N ALA A 559 -23.06 -36.70 6.01
CA ALA A 559 -23.58 -37.61 7.03
C ALA A 559 -22.44 -38.32 7.79
N ARG A 560 -21.37 -38.71 7.09
CA ARG A 560 -20.18 -39.32 7.72
C ARG A 560 -19.42 -38.31 8.58
N TRP A 561 -19.11 -37.11 8.06
CA TRP A 561 -18.39 -36.09 8.81
C TRP A 561 -19.16 -35.65 10.07
N GLN A 562 -20.49 -35.56 10.00
CA GLN A 562 -21.34 -35.29 11.14
C GLN A 562 -21.21 -36.36 12.24
N GLY A 563 -21.04 -37.64 11.88
CA GLY A 563 -20.81 -38.72 12.83
C GLY A 563 -19.41 -38.71 13.49
N LEU A 564 -18.45 -37.97 12.93
CA LEU A 564 -17.08 -37.85 13.44
C LEU A 564 -16.90 -36.67 14.40
N LEU A 565 -17.84 -35.71 14.44
CA LEU A 565 -17.77 -34.49 15.25
C LEU A 565 -17.40 -34.72 16.72
N ASP A 566 -17.96 -35.75 17.34
CA ASP A 566 -17.81 -36.02 18.77
C ASP A 566 -16.63 -36.96 19.08
N ASN A 567 -16.04 -37.59 18.06
CA ASN A 567 -15.09 -38.70 18.22
C ASN A 567 -13.71 -38.44 17.59
N THR A 568 -13.53 -37.32 16.88
CA THR A 568 -12.30 -36.97 16.18
C THR A 568 -11.86 -35.57 16.62
N PRO A 569 -10.55 -35.35 16.90
CA PRO A 569 -10.02 -34.00 17.11
C PRO A 569 -10.44 -33.06 15.98
N HIS A 570 -10.89 -31.85 16.31
CA HIS A 570 -11.49 -30.93 15.36
C HIS A 570 -10.54 -30.45 14.26
N THR A 571 -9.23 -30.40 14.52
CA THR A 571 -8.21 -30.09 13.52
C THR A 571 -8.05 -31.22 12.48
N GLU A 572 -8.00 -32.48 12.94
CA GLU A 572 -7.97 -33.67 12.08
C GLU A 572 -9.27 -33.81 11.28
N LEU A 573 -10.42 -33.54 11.90
CA LEU A 573 -11.71 -33.53 11.21
C LEU A 573 -11.76 -32.43 10.14
N ALA A 574 -11.23 -31.24 10.42
CA ALA A 574 -11.15 -30.14 9.45
C ALA A 574 -10.28 -30.50 8.24
N GLU A 575 -9.09 -31.07 8.46
CA GLU A 575 -8.22 -31.59 7.39
C GLU A 575 -8.96 -32.62 6.54
N THR A 576 -9.58 -33.61 7.19
CA THR A 576 -10.35 -34.67 6.55
C THR A 576 -11.45 -34.09 5.64
N ILE A 577 -12.22 -33.12 6.14
CA ILE A 577 -13.28 -32.46 5.38
C ILE A 577 -12.71 -31.75 4.13
N LEU A 578 -11.62 -30.98 4.28
CA LEU A 578 -11.04 -30.22 3.16
C LEU A 578 -10.40 -31.12 2.10
N GLU A 579 -9.83 -32.25 2.49
CA GLU A 579 -9.28 -33.23 1.56
C GLU A 579 -10.36 -34.02 0.85
N GLU A 580 -11.28 -34.64 1.59
CA GLU A 580 -12.31 -35.53 1.03
C GLU A 580 -13.42 -34.77 0.27
N SER A 581 -13.64 -33.49 0.57
CA SER A 581 -14.49 -32.63 -0.26
C SER A 581 -13.89 -32.34 -1.64
N GLY A 582 -12.58 -32.61 -1.82
CA GLY A 582 -11.79 -32.24 -2.99
C GLY A 582 -11.38 -30.77 -3.00
N TYR A 583 -11.66 -30.01 -1.92
CA TYR A 583 -11.41 -28.57 -1.88
C TYR A 583 -9.92 -28.23 -1.89
N THR A 584 -9.12 -28.95 -1.12
CA THR A 584 -7.66 -28.84 -1.15
C THR A 584 -7.10 -29.24 -2.51
N GLU A 585 -7.65 -30.30 -3.14
CA GLU A 585 -7.22 -30.75 -4.46
C GLU A 585 -7.54 -29.74 -5.57
N MET A 586 -8.70 -29.08 -5.48
CA MET A 586 -9.09 -28.00 -6.39
C MET A 586 -8.03 -26.89 -6.41
N TRP A 587 -7.57 -26.44 -5.25
CA TRP A 587 -6.53 -25.40 -5.16
C TRP A 587 -5.14 -25.92 -5.53
N LYS A 588 -4.79 -27.18 -5.24
CA LYS A 588 -3.53 -27.82 -5.69
C LYS A 588 -3.46 -27.89 -7.22
N ASN A 589 -4.59 -28.12 -7.88
CA ASN A 589 -4.69 -28.19 -9.34
C ASN A 589 -4.90 -26.82 -9.99
N ASP A 590 -5.24 -25.79 -9.21
CA ASP A 590 -5.37 -24.41 -9.67
C ASP A 590 -3.98 -23.81 -9.95
N ARG A 591 -3.82 -23.23 -11.14
CA ARG A 591 -2.55 -22.67 -11.62
C ARG A 591 -2.49 -21.14 -11.52
N SER A 592 -3.47 -20.53 -10.89
CA SER A 592 -3.46 -19.10 -10.60
C SER A 592 -2.35 -18.76 -9.61
N ALA A 593 -1.80 -17.55 -9.73
CA ALA A 593 -0.73 -17.08 -8.85
C ALA A 593 -1.15 -17.01 -7.37
N GLU A 594 -2.46 -16.97 -7.10
CA GLU A 594 -3.03 -16.92 -5.75
C GLU A 594 -3.18 -18.31 -5.14
N ALA A 595 -3.23 -19.38 -5.94
CA ALA A 595 -3.51 -20.74 -5.46
C ALA A 595 -2.53 -21.24 -4.38
N PRO A 596 -1.20 -21.02 -4.50
CA PRO A 596 -0.28 -21.36 -3.41
C PRO A 596 -0.62 -20.62 -2.11
N GLY A 597 -0.93 -19.32 -2.20
CA GLY A 597 -1.32 -18.51 -1.04
C GLY A 597 -2.66 -18.94 -0.44
N ARG A 598 -3.63 -19.37 -1.26
CA ARG A 598 -4.91 -19.91 -0.78
C ARG A 598 -4.72 -21.25 -0.04
N LEU A 599 -3.82 -22.11 -0.53
CA LEU A 599 -3.45 -23.35 0.16
C LEU A 599 -2.73 -23.08 1.48
N GLU A 600 -1.83 -22.10 1.50
CA GLU A 600 -1.21 -21.62 2.74
C GLU A 600 -2.29 -21.13 3.72
N ASN A 601 -3.24 -20.31 3.26
CA ASN A 601 -4.34 -19.82 4.09
C ASN A 601 -5.20 -20.96 4.68
N LEU A 602 -5.47 -22.02 3.91
CA LEU A 602 -6.23 -23.18 4.40
C LEU A 602 -5.48 -24.01 5.45
N LYS A 603 -4.19 -24.28 5.22
CA LYS A 603 -3.34 -24.94 6.23
C LYS A 603 -3.31 -24.13 7.52
N GLU A 604 -3.29 -22.83 7.34
CA GLU A 604 -3.18 -21.91 8.43
C GLU A 604 -4.50 -21.77 9.22
N LEU A 605 -5.65 -21.85 8.54
CA LEU A 605 -6.96 -21.99 9.19
C LEU A 605 -7.01 -23.23 10.10
N ILE A 606 -6.47 -24.36 9.64
CA ILE A 606 -6.40 -25.58 10.45
C ILE A 606 -5.51 -25.35 11.68
N ARG A 607 -4.35 -24.71 11.49
CA ARG A 607 -3.43 -24.38 12.60
C ARG A 607 -4.08 -23.46 13.62
N SER A 608 -4.82 -22.42 13.18
CA SER A 608 -5.52 -21.52 14.11
C SER A 608 -6.59 -22.24 14.94
N MET A 609 -7.14 -23.35 14.44
CA MET A 609 -8.11 -24.13 15.19
C MET A 609 -7.49 -24.88 16.39
N GLU A 610 -6.17 -25.07 16.46
CA GLU A 610 -5.49 -25.82 17.53
C GLU A 610 -5.75 -25.24 18.94
N GLU A 611 -5.98 -23.93 19.04
CA GLU A 611 -6.18 -23.24 20.33
C GLU A 611 -7.57 -23.45 20.94
N TYR A 612 -8.51 -24.02 20.17
CA TYR A 612 -9.90 -24.21 20.58
C TYR A 612 -10.16 -25.67 20.98
N GLU A 613 -11.12 -25.89 21.88
CA GLU A 613 -11.42 -27.24 22.38
C GLU A 613 -12.27 -28.09 21.41
N SER A 614 -13.02 -27.46 20.51
CA SER A 614 -13.91 -28.15 19.57
C SER A 614 -14.20 -27.33 18.31
N LEU A 615 -14.69 -27.99 17.25
CA LEU A 615 -15.10 -27.32 16.01
C LEU A 615 -16.23 -26.31 16.26
N ARG A 616 -17.17 -26.64 17.16
CA ARG A 616 -18.28 -25.75 17.53
C ARG A 616 -17.77 -24.49 18.25
N GLY A 617 -16.89 -24.66 19.23
CA GLY A 617 -16.28 -23.53 19.96
C GLY A 617 -15.50 -22.60 19.04
N PHE A 618 -14.76 -23.15 18.07
CA PHE A 618 -14.10 -22.36 17.03
C PHE A 618 -15.10 -21.55 16.18
N LEU A 619 -16.18 -22.19 15.68
CA LEU A 619 -17.17 -21.51 14.85
C LEU A 619 -17.94 -20.41 15.61
N GLU A 620 -18.26 -20.62 16.89
CA GLU A 620 -18.88 -19.60 17.74
C GLU A 620 -17.98 -18.37 17.88
N HIS A 621 -16.69 -18.60 18.12
CA HIS A 621 -15.71 -17.54 18.23
C HIS A 621 -15.56 -16.74 16.92
N VAL A 622 -15.45 -17.41 15.77
CA VAL A 622 -15.37 -16.73 14.47
C VAL A 622 -16.62 -15.92 14.16
N ALA A 623 -17.82 -16.43 14.50
CA ALA A 623 -19.06 -15.68 14.31
C ALA A 623 -19.08 -14.38 15.12
N LEU A 624 -18.61 -14.39 16.37
CA LEU A 624 -18.49 -13.19 17.21
C LEU A 624 -17.50 -12.17 16.63
N VAL A 625 -16.37 -12.64 16.10
CA VAL A 625 -15.38 -11.78 15.42
C VAL A 625 -16.01 -11.12 14.19
N MET A 626 -16.82 -11.84 13.40
CA MET A 626 -17.46 -11.30 12.20
C MET A 626 -18.62 -10.32 12.50
N ASP A 627 -19.35 -10.49 13.61
CA ASP A 627 -20.51 -9.64 13.96
C ASP A 627 -20.09 -8.29 14.57
N ALA A 628 -18.97 -8.21 15.29
CA ALA A 628 -18.44 -6.95 15.84
C ALA A 628 -18.05 -5.94 14.73
N GLU A 629 -17.92 -6.40 13.49
CA GLU A 629 -17.22 -5.70 12.42
C GLU A 629 -18.10 -4.95 11.41
N GLN A 630 -19.43 -5.08 11.47
CA GLN A 630 -20.36 -4.38 10.56
C GLN A 630 -20.63 -2.92 10.96
N ASN A 631 -20.10 -2.46 12.09
CA ASN A 631 -20.37 -1.12 12.60
C ASN A 631 -19.19 -0.20 12.27
N GLU A 632 -19.25 0.55 11.15
CA GLU A 632 -18.19 1.49 10.72
C GLU A 632 -17.86 2.54 11.80
N GLU A 633 -18.80 2.82 12.70
CA GLU A 633 -18.69 3.75 13.84
C GLU A 633 -18.05 3.14 15.10
N MET A 634 -17.80 1.83 15.14
CA MET A 634 -17.17 1.19 16.30
C MET A 634 -15.73 1.69 16.48
N ASP A 635 -15.31 1.97 17.72
CA ASP A 635 -13.93 2.29 18.04
C ASP A 635 -13.04 1.05 17.86
N ALA A 636 -12.09 1.10 16.93
CA ALA A 636 -11.30 -0.06 16.52
C ALA A 636 -9.91 0.32 15.98
N VAL A 637 -8.90 -0.49 16.31
CA VAL A 637 -7.51 -0.31 15.85
C VAL A 637 -7.40 -0.54 14.34
N ASN A 638 -6.68 0.34 13.65
CA ASN A 638 -6.50 0.23 12.21
C ASN A 638 -5.28 -0.61 11.84
N ILE A 639 -5.45 -1.74 11.15
CA ILE A 639 -4.35 -2.54 10.59
C ILE A 639 -4.33 -2.36 9.07
N MET A 640 -3.20 -1.92 8.51
CA MET A 640 -3.10 -1.71 7.07
C MET A 640 -1.67 -1.77 6.54
N THR A 641 -1.49 -1.80 5.23
CA THR A 641 -0.15 -1.68 4.65
C THR A 641 0.35 -0.23 4.70
N LEU A 642 1.66 -0.02 4.74
CA LEU A 642 2.29 1.30 4.60
C LEU A 642 1.80 2.06 3.35
N HIS A 643 1.57 1.35 2.24
CA HIS A 643 1.02 1.93 1.01
C HIS A 643 -0.41 2.45 1.17
N SER A 644 -1.26 1.69 1.89
CA SER A 644 -2.64 2.05 2.18
C SER A 644 -2.74 3.24 3.13
N ALA A 645 -1.73 3.43 3.99
CA ALA A 645 -1.70 4.49 4.99
C ALA A 645 -1.42 5.88 4.39
N LYS A 646 -0.96 5.97 3.13
CA LYS A 646 -0.67 7.25 2.48
C LYS A 646 -1.89 8.16 2.51
N GLY A 647 -1.69 9.37 3.04
CA GLY A 647 -2.75 10.37 3.20
C GLY A 647 -3.53 10.29 4.52
N LEU A 648 -3.42 9.20 5.28
CA LEU A 648 -4.00 9.07 6.61
C LEU A 648 -3.06 9.63 7.70
N GLU A 649 -3.55 9.70 8.93
CA GLU A 649 -2.83 10.16 10.11
C GLU A 649 -3.49 9.61 11.39
N PHE A 650 -2.68 9.27 12.38
CA PHE A 650 -3.11 8.66 13.64
C PHE A 650 -2.31 9.25 14.80
N ASP A 651 -2.89 9.32 16.00
CA ASP A 651 -2.17 9.82 17.17
C ASP A 651 -1.01 8.88 17.55
N THR A 652 -1.26 7.56 17.50
CA THR A 652 -0.26 6.53 17.77
C THR A 652 -0.09 5.59 16.57
N VAL A 653 1.15 5.34 16.17
CA VAL A 653 1.47 4.40 15.07
C VAL A 653 2.49 3.36 15.52
N PHE A 654 2.19 2.11 15.20
CA PHE A 654 3.08 0.96 15.36
C PHE A 654 3.57 0.50 13.99
N LEU A 655 4.88 0.39 13.81
CA LEU A 655 5.53 -0.06 12.58
C LEU A 655 6.31 -1.36 12.83
N PRO A 656 5.67 -2.53 12.66
CA PRO A 656 6.30 -3.83 12.86
C PRO A 656 7.13 -4.31 11.66
N GLY A 657 8.03 -5.25 11.93
CA GLY A 657 8.85 -5.92 10.92
C GLY A 657 9.86 -5.01 10.22
N TRP A 658 10.52 -4.11 10.96
CA TRP A 658 11.69 -3.36 10.50
C TRP A 658 12.92 -4.26 10.47
N GLU A 659 12.93 -5.20 9.52
CA GLU A 659 13.92 -6.27 9.35
C GLU A 659 14.46 -6.28 7.92
N GLU A 660 15.76 -6.57 7.74
CA GLU A 660 16.34 -6.78 6.41
C GLU A 660 15.65 -7.95 5.68
N GLY A 661 15.40 -7.76 4.38
CA GLY A 661 14.68 -8.71 3.53
C GLY A 661 13.15 -8.55 3.59
N LEU A 662 12.60 -8.04 4.70
CA LEU A 662 11.19 -7.70 4.86
C LEU A 662 10.93 -6.21 4.58
N PHE A 663 11.63 -5.34 5.31
CA PHE A 663 11.57 -3.89 5.14
C PHE A 663 12.94 -3.24 5.41
N PRO A 664 13.77 -3.02 4.36
CA PRO A 664 13.42 -3.00 2.95
C PRO A 664 13.14 -4.39 2.34
N HIS A 665 12.17 -4.45 1.44
CA HIS A 665 11.75 -5.71 0.81
C HIS A 665 12.79 -6.23 -0.20
N GLN A 666 13.18 -7.50 -0.08
CA GLN A 666 14.27 -8.09 -0.88
C GLN A 666 14.09 -7.93 -2.39
N ARG A 667 12.89 -8.24 -2.93
CA ARG A 667 12.64 -8.11 -4.38
C ARG A 667 12.79 -6.68 -4.91
N ALA A 668 12.44 -5.68 -4.10
CA ALA A 668 12.59 -4.28 -4.51
C ALA A 668 14.07 -3.92 -4.70
N LEU A 669 14.94 -4.48 -3.85
CA LEU A 669 16.39 -4.34 -3.96
C LEU A 669 16.94 -5.11 -5.16
N ASP A 670 16.47 -6.34 -5.40
CA ASP A 670 16.94 -7.18 -6.50
C ASP A 670 16.58 -6.60 -7.88
N GLU A 671 15.36 -6.06 -8.03
CA GLU A 671 14.85 -5.52 -9.30
C GLU A 671 15.29 -4.07 -9.54
N GLY A 672 15.18 -3.23 -8.50
CA GLY A 672 15.39 -1.78 -8.60
C GLY A 672 16.78 -1.32 -8.15
N GLY A 673 17.59 -2.20 -7.55
CA GLY A 673 18.88 -1.86 -6.96
C GLY A 673 18.77 -0.66 -6.03
N ARG A 674 19.57 0.38 -6.33
CA ARG A 674 19.56 1.64 -5.60
C ARG A 674 18.19 2.34 -5.64
N SER A 675 17.55 2.40 -6.80
CA SER A 675 16.25 3.08 -6.94
C SER A 675 15.14 2.38 -6.15
N GLY A 676 15.20 1.04 -6.07
CA GLY A 676 14.32 0.24 -5.23
C GLY A 676 14.53 0.52 -3.74
N LEU A 677 15.77 0.62 -3.29
CA LEU A 677 16.08 1.01 -1.91
C LEU A 677 15.56 2.42 -1.57
N GLU A 678 15.75 3.38 -2.48
CA GLU A 678 15.27 4.75 -2.29
C GLU A 678 13.73 4.83 -2.27
N GLU A 679 13.03 3.96 -3.01
CA GLU A 679 11.58 3.80 -2.91
C GLU A 679 11.13 3.20 -1.57
N GLU A 680 11.79 2.13 -1.09
CA GLU A 680 11.50 1.56 0.23
C GLU A 680 11.78 2.57 1.36
N ARG A 681 12.79 3.43 1.21
CA ARG A 681 13.06 4.51 2.17
C ARG A 681 11.99 5.60 2.15
N ARG A 682 11.46 5.95 0.98
CA ARG A 682 10.28 6.83 0.84
C ARG A 682 9.05 6.21 1.51
N LEU A 683 8.88 4.89 1.39
CA LEU A 683 7.82 4.16 2.07
C LEU A 683 7.98 4.22 3.60
N ALA A 684 9.21 4.09 4.11
CA ALA A 684 9.51 4.24 5.53
C ALA A 684 9.24 5.66 6.02
N TYR A 685 9.66 6.68 5.27
CA TYR A 685 9.33 8.08 5.52
C TYR A 685 7.81 8.33 5.56
N VAL A 686 7.03 7.73 4.65
CA VAL A 686 5.57 7.80 4.69
C VAL A 686 5.04 7.21 5.99
N GLY A 687 5.52 6.03 6.40
CA GLY A 687 5.16 5.37 7.65
C GLY A 687 5.41 6.22 8.89
N LEU A 688 6.63 6.76 9.04
CA LEU A 688 7.00 7.63 10.16
C LEU A 688 6.08 8.86 10.23
N THR A 689 5.81 9.50 9.09
CA THR A 689 5.00 10.72 9.01
C THR A 689 3.48 10.51 9.11
N ARG A 690 3.03 9.27 9.40
CA ARG A 690 1.62 8.99 9.74
C ARG A 690 1.31 9.27 11.21
N ALA A 691 2.31 9.19 12.08
CA ALA A 691 2.16 9.44 13.52
C ALA A 691 2.05 10.94 13.82
N LYS A 692 1.11 11.31 14.69
CA LYS A 692 0.99 12.67 15.24
C LYS A 692 1.79 12.82 16.52
N LYS A 693 1.64 11.88 17.47
CA LYS A 693 2.19 11.97 18.82
C LYS A 693 3.19 10.85 19.13
N ASN A 694 2.74 9.59 19.03
CA ASN A 694 3.52 8.43 19.46
C ASN A 694 3.89 7.55 18.26
N LEU A 695 5.13 7.09 18.21
CA LEU A 695 5.63 6.25 17.14
C LEU A 695 6.50 5.12 17.72
N HIS A 696 6.10 3.88 17.43
CA HIS A 696 6.77 2.67 17.91
C HIS A 696 7.26 1.86 16.71
N LEU A 697 8.56 1.61 16.63
CA LEU A 697 9.20 0.77 15.62
C LEU A 697 9.53 -0.59 16.25
N TRP A 698 9.22 -1.67 15.56
CA TRP A 698 9.49 -3.03 16.04
C TRP A 698 10.30 -3.83 15.02
N PHE A 699 11.24 -4.62 15.52
CA PHE A 699 11.91 -5.66 14.76
C PHE A 699 11.98 -6.96 15.58
N THR A 700 12.02 -8.09 14.90
CA THR A 700 12.13 -9.41 15.53
C THR A 700 13.50 -10.04 15.24
N SER A 701 13.97 -10.91 16.14
CA SER A 701 15.23 -11.65 15.97
C SER A 701 15.05 -12.92 15.12
N ASN A 702 13.84 -13.47 15.12
CA ASN A 702 13.46 -14.64 14.33
C ASN A 702 12.06 -14.46 13.78
N ARG A 703 11.86 -14.72 12.49
CA ARG A 703 10.54 -14.70 11.87
C ARG A 703 10.24 -16.02 11.19
N ARG A 704 9.00 -16.48 11.33
CA ARG A 704 8.51 -17.62 10.57
C ARG A 704 7.99 -17.13 9.22
N ILE A 705 8.72 -17.44 8.15
CA ILE A 705 8.38 -17.07 6.78
C ILE A 705 8.13 -18.35 5.98
N HIS A 706 6.95 -18.47 5.36
CA HIS A 706 6.50 -19.70 4.65
C HIS A 706 6.65 -20.99 5.48
N GLY A 707 6.32 -20.90 6.78
CA GLY A 707 6.38 -22.04 7.70
C GLY A 707 7.77 -22.40 8.22
N LEU A 708 8.85 -21.77 7.73
CA LEU A 708 10.22 -21.99 8.16
C LEU A 708 10.71 -20.85 9.07
N TRP A 709 11.41 -21.21 10.15
CA TRP A 709 12.08 -20.23 11.01
C TRP A 709 13.33 -19.70 10.32
N GLN A 710 13.44 -18.38 10.26
CA GLN A 710 14.59 -17.67 9.73
C GLN A 710 15.05 -16.65 10.77
N SER A 711 16.36 -16.57 11.02
CA SER A 711 16.91 -15.46 11.78
C SER A 711 16.91 -14.22 10.91
N THR A 712 16.42 -13.13 11.47
CA THR A 712 16.28 -11.84 10.80
C THR A 712 17.30 -10.86 11.36
N ILE A 713 17.76 -9.96 10.50
CA ILE A 713 18.68 -8.88 10.88
C ILE A 713 17.82 -7.60 10.98
N PRO A 714 18.05 -6.72 11.96
CA PRO A 714 17.36 -5.43 12.03
C PRO A 714 17.56 -4.62 10.74
N SER A 715 16.53 -3.89 10.32
CA SER A 715 16.56 -3.07 9.10
C SER A 715 17.66 -2.02 9.17
N ARG A 716 18.37 -1.81 8.05
CA ARG A 716 19.29 -0.68 7.88
C ARG A 716 18.64 0.68 8.12
N PHE A 717 17.31 0.80 7.95
CA PHE A 717 16.61 2.04 8.22
C PHE A 717 16.67 2.44 9.69
N LEU A 718 16.89 1.50 10.62
CA LEU A 718 17.10 1.80 12.04
C LEU A 718 18.45 2.48 12.29
N ASP A 719 19.51 2.03 11.59
CA ASP A 719 20.86 2.65 11.64
C ASP A 719 20.85 4.08 11.06
N GLU A 720 19.88 4.38 10.20
CA GLU A 720 19.70 5.70 9.55
C GLU A 720 18.86 6.67 10.40
N LEU A 721 18.44 6.30 11.61
CA LEU A 721 17.69 7.18 12.52
C LEU A 721 18.63 7.92 13.50
N PRO A 722 18.33 9.19 13.83
CA PRO A 722 19.20 10.00 14.67
C PRO A 722 18.94 9.74 16.17
N GLU A 723 20.01 9.49 16.94
CA GLU A 723 19.95 9.25 18.40
C GLU A 723 19.21 10.36 19.17
N ALA A 724 19.29 11.61 18.71
CA ALA A 724 18.64 12.73 19.37
C ALA A 724 17.10 12.59 19.42
N HIS A 725 16.51 11.84 18.49
CA HIS A 725 15.06 11.70 18.36
C HIS A 725 14.52 10.29 18.59
N VAL A 726 15.39 9.34 18.90
CA VAL A 726 15.05 7.93 19.09
C VAL A 726 15.44 7.46 20.49
N GLU A 727 14.61 6.59 21.05
CA GLU A 727 14.88 5.89 22.30
C GLU A 727 14.67 4.38 22.10
N VAL A 728 15.60 3.57 22.59
CA VAL A 728 15.49 2.10 22.52
C VAL A 728 14.88 1.62 23.82
N ALA A 729 13.74 0.94 23.75
CA ALA A 729 13.08 0.39 24.92
C ALA A 729 13.94 -0.71 25.55
N GLU A 730 14.14 -0.65 26.87
CA GLU A 730 14.80 -1.71 27.61
C GLU A 730 13.89 -2.95 27.63
N THR A 731 14.44 -4.12 27.29
CA THR A 731 13.72 -5.39 27.40
C THR A 731 13.48 -5.68 28.88
N GLY A 732 12.28 -5.34 29.35
CA GLY A 732 11.79 -5.73 30.66
C GLY A 732 11.89 -7.26 30.77
N SER A 733 12.76 -7.74 31.65
CA SER A 733 12.83 -9.16 32.01
C SER A 733 11.57 -9.52 32.81
N SER A 734 10.44 -9.66 32.10
CA SER A 734 9.17 -10.13 32.62
C SER A 734 9.20 -11.66 32.71
N TYR A 735 10.08 -12.18 33.57
CA TYR A 735 10.08 -13.58 33.97
C TYR A 735 10.15 -13.66 35.49
N GLY A 736 8.99 -13.78 36.13
CA GLY A 736 8.85 -14.13 37.54
C GLY A 736 8.03 -13.14 38.36
N GLY A 737 6.71 -13.35 38.41
CA GLY A 737 5.87 -12.72 39.42
C GLY A 737 6.17 -13.27 40.81
N TYR A 738 6.43 -12.39 41.79
CA TYR A 738 5.99 -12.45 43.18
C TYR A 738 6.46 -11.18 43.92
N GLY A 739 5.50 -10.38 44.43
CA GLY A 739 5.68 -9.58 45.65
C GLY A 739 6.27 -8.16 45.53
N THR A 740 5.42 -7.18 45.25
CA THR A 740 5.63 -5.76 45.60
C THR A 740 5.35 -5.53 47.10
N GLY A 741 6.30 -4.90 47.81
CA GLY A 741 6.11 -4.45 49.20
C GLY A 741 7.23 -3.51 49.72
N SER A 742 6.88 -2.23 49.85
CA SER A 742 7.35 -1.13 50.74
C SER A 742 8.57 -1.28 51.69
N PHE A 743 9.41 -0.21 51.65
CA PHE A 743 10.26 0.43 52.69
C PHE A 743 11.29 -0.38 53.50
N GLY A 744 12.55 0.08 53.47
CA GLY A 744 13.49 -0.05 54.60
C GLY A 744 14.90 -0.56 54.29
N GLU A 745 15.86 0.35 54.35
CA GLU A 745 17.18 0.21 54.99
C GLU A 745 18.17 -0.91 54.56
N ARG A 746 19.41 -0.47 54.27
CA ARG A 746 20.57 -1.29 53.93
C ARG A 746 20.93 -2.26 55.05
N GLN A 747 20.90 -3.57 54.76
CA GLN A 747 21.73 -4.54 55.48
C GLN A 747 22.45 -5.46 54.48
N ALA A 748 23.79 -5.35 54.50
CA ALA A 748 24.70 -6.10 53.66
C ALA A 748 24.89 -7.54 54.15
N GLY A 749 25.01 -8.47 53.20
CA GLY A 749 25.73 -9.72 53.40
C GLY A 749 24.90 -11.00 53.46
N ARG A 750 24.40 -11.45 52.30
CA ARG A 750 24.27 -12.89 51.98
C ARG A 750 24.43 -13.08 50.46
N GLN A 751 25.35 -13.98 50.08
CA GLN A 751 25.90 -14.16 48.73
C GLN A 751 25.03 -15.11 47.89
N ASN A 752 24.76 -14.72 46.64
CA ASN A 752 23.94 -15.46 45.68
C ASN A 752 24.68 -16.73 45.16
N PRO A 753 24.05 -17.92 45.06
CA PRO A 753 24.71 -19.17 44.64
C PRO A 753 24.93 -19.32 43.13
N TYR A 754 24.33 -18.44 42.32
CA TYR A 754 24.74 -18.21 40.92
C TYR A 754 25.75 -17.07 40.95
N GLY A 755 26.94 -17.30 40.42
CA GLY A 755 28.09 -16.39 40.51
C GLY A 755 27.73 -14.91 40.28
N ALA A 756 28.43 -14.02 40.99
CA ALA A 756 28.11 -12.60 41.07
C ALA A 756 27.81 -11.97 39.70
N SER A 757 26.59 -11.47 39.56
CA SER A 757 26.22 -10.60 38.45
C SER A 757 26.99 -9.29 38.59
N ARG A 758 27.63 -8.82 37.52
CA ARG A 758 28.39 -7.55 37.54
C ARG A 758 27.49 -6.31 37.65
N PHE A 759 26.17 -6.50 37.67
CA PHE A 759 25.17 -5.46 37.96
C PHE A 759 25.02 -5.15 39.46
N ASP A 760 25.65 -5.91 40.37
CA ASP A 760 25.58 -5.67 41.83
C ASP A 760 26.52 -4.53 42.34
N ASN A 761 27.40 -3.98 41.49
CA ASN A 761 28.41 -2.98 41.91
C ASN A 761 28.14 -1.54 41.44
N VAL A 762 26.87 -1.15 41.27
CA VAL A 762 26.47 0.25 41.01
C VAL A 762 26.39 1.02 42.33
N GLY A 763 27.54 1.18 42.99
CA GLY A 763 27.57 1.62 44.38
C GLY A 763 28.76 2.43 44.83
N GLN A 764 29.61 2.97 43.94
CA GLN A 764 30.64 3.94 44.34
C GLN A 764 31.20 4.73 43.15
N SER A 765 31.13 6.05 43.26
CA SER A 765 31.84 7.08 42.48
C SER A 765 31.27 7.46 41.11
N GLY A 766 30.79 8.71 41.03
CA GLY A 766 30.14 9.32 39.87
C GLY A 766 31.02 9.63 38.65
N SER A 767 30.31 10.08 37.60
CA SER A 767 30.76 10.77 36.36
C SER A 767 30.66 9.95 35.05
N PHE A 768 29.46 10.05 34.44
CA PHE A 768 29.09 10.15 33.01
C PHE A 768 29.83 9.36 31.90
N SER A 769 29.08 8.57 31.09
CA SER A 769 29.09 8.60 29.59
C SER A 769 28.27 7.44 28.96
N ASN A 770 27.23 7.77 28.17
CA ASN A 770 26.34 6.93 27.33
C ASN A 770 27.10 6.01 26.33
N THR A 771 26.80 4.71 26.22
CA THR A 771 25.74 3.98 25.43
C THR A 771 26.16 3.61 24.00
N TYR A 772 26.99 2.55 23.85
CA TYR A 772 27.20 1.79 22.59
C TYR A 772 27.62 0.33 22.85
N ALA A 773 27.21 -0.25 23.98
CA ALA A 773 27.75 -1.54 24.45
C ALA A 773 26.69 -2.46 25.07
N THR A 774 25.45 -2.47 24.55
CA THR A 774 24.49 -3.49 24.97
C THR A 774 24.90 -4.86 24.39
N PRO A 775 24.84 -5.96 25.15
CA PRO A 775 25.23 -7.29 24.65
C PRO A 775 24.38 -7.79 23.46
N GLY A 776 23.17 -7.26 23.26
CA GLY A 776 22.36 -7.50 22.06
C GLY A 776 22.93 -6.79 20.83
N TRP A 777 23.30 -5.52 20.97
CA TRP A 777 23.93 -4.72 19.93
C TRP A 777 25.30 -5.27 19.50
N GLN A 778 26.14 -5.69 20.45
CA GLN A 778 27.44 -6.28 20.16
C GLN A 778 27.33 -7.67 19.50
N ARG A 779 26.30 -8.47 19.82
CA ARG A 779 26.03 -9.76 19.15
C ARG A 779 25.52 -9.57 17.72
N ALA A 780 24.67 -8.57 17.48
CA ALA A 780 24.22 -8.19 16.14
C ALA A 780 25.38 -7.64 15.28
N GLN A 781 26.30 -6.88 15.88
CA GLN A 781 27.47 -6.32 15.20
C GLN A 781 28.55 -7.37 14.91
N GLN A 782 28.72 -8.37 15.78
CA GLN A 782 29.68 -9.48 15.60
C GLN A 782 29.24 -10.51 14.54
N ASN A 783 27.94 -10.57 14.20
CA ASN A 783 27.42 -11.43 13.12
C ASN A 783 27.51 -10.79 11.71
N ARG A 784 28.00 -9.54 11.57
CA ARG A 784 28.40 -8.97 10.27
C ARG A 784 29.72 -9.62 9.83
N THR A 785 29.69 -10.49 8.80
CA THR A 785 30.91 -11.05 8.19
C THR A 785 31.28 -10.32 6.89
N GLU A 786 32.60 -10.15 6.68
CA GLU A 786 33.28 -9.42 5.58
C GLU A 786 32.87 -9.81 4.14
N ALA A 787 32.08 -10.87 3.96
CA ALA A 787 31.60 -11.32 2.65
C ALA A 787 30.51 -10.40 2.04
N THR A 788 29.86 -9.56 2.85
CA THR A 788 28.80 -8.64 2.39
C THR A 788 29.30 -7.23 2.03
N ASP A 789 30.50 -6.84 2.46
CA ASP A 789 31.00 -5.45 2.34
C ASP A 789 31.73 -5.13 1.03
N ARG A 790 32.16 -6.11 0.22
CA ARG A 790 33.08 -5.85 -0.92
C ARG A 790 32.54 -6.10 -2.33
N ASN A 791 31.26 -6.45 -2.52
CA ASN A 791 30.76 -6.80 -3.86
C ASN A 791 30.13 -5.63 -4.65
N TRP A 792 30.46 -4.37 -4.36
CA TRP A 792 29.87 -3.26 -5.11
C TRP A 792 30.83 -2.10 -5.36
N GLY A 793 31.70 -2.27 -6.37
CA GLY A 793 32.45 -1.16 -6.94
C GLY A 793 33.54 -1.54 -7.94
N SER A 794 33.20 -1.65 -9.23
CA SER A 794 34.05 -1.21 -10.37
C SER A 794 33.36 -1.51 -11.71
N ARG A 795 33.25 -0.50 -12.57
CA ARG A 795 32.92 -0.65 -13.99
C ARG A 795 34.05 -1.39 -14.71
N SER A 796 33.81 -2.62 -15.15
CA SER A 796 34.17 -3.20 -16.47
C SER A 796 34.25 -4.72 -16.40
N GLY A 797 33.52 -5.42 -17.29
CA GLY A 797 33.95 -6.68 -17.89
C GLY A 797 34.13 -7.93 -17.02
N HIS A 798 33.20 -8.88 -17.21
CA HIS A 798 33.33 -10.35 -17.09
C HIS A 798 33.38 -11.03 -15.70
N SER A 799 32.54 -12.08 -15.63
CA SER A 799 32.42 -13.18 -14.66
C SER A 799 32.22 -12.83 -13.18
N VAL A 800 30.96 -12.87 -12.74
CA VAL A 800 30.59 -13.06 -11.33
C VAL A 800 29.98 -14.46 -11.21
N GLU A 801 30.54 -15.27 -10.32
CA GLU A 801 30.04 -16.61 -9.98
C GLU A 801 28.71 -16.51 -9.22
N ARG A 802 27.70 -17.25 -9.67
CA ARG A 802 26.42 -17.41 -8.96
C ARG A 802 26.63 -18.25 -7.70
N ILE A 803 26.20 -17.73 -6.56
CA ILE A 803 25.84 -18.55 -5.40
C ILE A 803 24.37 -18.91 -5.57
N GLY A 804 24.09 -20.15 -5.93
CA GLY A 804 22.73 -20.65 -6.19
C GLY A 804 21.96 -20.90 -4.89
N TYR A 805 20.85 -20.18 -4.71
CA TYR A 805 19.75 -20.63 -3.87
C TYR A 805 18.91 -21.63 -4.67
N GLY A 806 18.51 -22.73 -4.03
CA GLY A 806 17.85 -23.86 -4.66
C GLY A 806 16.60 -23.47 -5.44
N GLU A 807 16.69 -23.53 -6.76
CA GLU A 807 15.59 -23.46 -7.71
C GLU A 807 15.65 -24.74 -8.56
N VAL A 808 14.50 -25.39 -8.73
CA VAL A 808 14.36 -26.57 -9.58
C VAL A 808 14.46 -26.17 -11.05
N ASP A 809 15.31 -26.90 -11.75
CA ASP A 809 15.74 -26.77 -13.14
C ASP A 809 14.59 -26.48 -14.15
N SER A 810 14.55 -25.25 -14.69
CA SER A 810 13.80 -24.94 -15.91
C SER A 810 14.76 -24.85 -17.09
N GLY A 811 14.81 -25.91 -17.91
CA GLY A 811 15.71 -26.04 -19.05
C GLY A 811 15.43 -25.12 -20.25
N TYR A 812 16.48 -24.96 -21.07
CA TYR A 812 16.72 -24.10 -22.26
C TYR A 812 17.41 -22.75 -21.95
N GLY A 813 18.62 -22.42 -22.39
CA GLY A 813 19.56 -23.03 -23.34
C GLY A 813 20.34 -21.93 -24.07
N ALA A 814 21.60 -21.67 -23.70
CA ALA A 814 22.53 -20.81 -24.44
C ALA A 814 23.84 -21.57 -24.72
N GLY A 815 24.30 -21.50 -25.98
CA GLY A 815 25.20 -22.45 -26.59
C GLY A 815 26.70 -22.27 -26.35
N ARG A 816 27.39 -23.42 -26.47
CA ARG A 816 28.75 -23.67 -26.99
C ARG A 816 29.89 -22.73 -26.56
N THR A 817 30.26 -22.82 -25.29
CA THR A 817 31.65 -23.12 -24.84
C THR A 817 31.61 -23.41 -23.34
N SER A 818 31.27 -24.65 -22.97
CA SER A 818 31.31 -25.11 -21.57
C SER A 818 32.63 -25.83 -21.33
N VAL A 819 33.48 -25.26 -20.48
CA VAL A 819 34.63 -25.95 -19.91
C VAL A 819 34.10 -27.02 -18.95
N LYS A 820 34.64 -28.24 -19.05
CA LYS A 820 34.29 -29.42 -18.24
C LYS A 820 34.32 -29.09 -16.74
N GLY A 821 33.23 -29.42 -16.05
CA GLY A 821 33.20 -29.49 -14.59
C GLY A 821 34.24 -30.48 -14.08
N ARG A 822 35.01 -30.08 -13.08
CA ARG A 822 35.87 -30.99 -12.31
C ARG A 822 34.96 -31.76 -11.35
N THR A 823 34.75 -33.03 -11.63
CA THR A 823 34.22 -33.99 -10.67
C THR A 823 35.25 -34.15 -9.56
N ILE A 824 34.87 -33.86 -8.32
CA ILE A 824 35.60 -34.35 -7.14
C ILE A 824 34.86 -35.61 -6.72
N GLU A 825 35.48 -36.77 -6.94
CA GLU A 825 35.02 -38.03 -6.35
C GLU A 825 35.28 -37.97 -4.84
N GLY A 826 34.20 -37.96 -4.06
CA GLY A 826 34.24 -37.98 -2.60
C GLY A 826 33.12 -38.86 -2.07
N GLU A 827 33.52 -39.95 -1.42
CA GLU A 827 32.65 -40.93 -0.78
C GLU A 827 31.92 -40.30 0.42
N LEU A 828 30.60 -40.50 0.51
CA LEU A 828 29.76 -40.04 1.61
C LEU A 828 30.10 -40.82 2.89
N VAL A 829 31.02 -40.31 3.71
CA VAL A 829 31.22 -40.80 5.08
C VAL A 829 30.51 -39.86 6.04
N ALA A 830 29.31 -40.25 6.47
CA ALA A 830 28.68 -39.67 7.64
C ALA A 830 29.50 -40.05 8.89
N LYS A 831 30.42 -39.18 9.32
CA LYS A 831 31.04 -39.25 10.65
C LYS A 831 31.08 -37.86 11.28
N SER A 832 30.06 -37.55 12.07
CA SER A 832 30.17 -36.59 13.17
C SER A 832 30.68 -37.34 14.40
N VAL A 833 32.00 -37.56 14.45
CA VAL A 833 32.70 -38.03 15.66
C VAL A 833 33.93 -37.13 15.80
N SER A 834 33.99 -36.33 16.86
CA SER A 834 35.22 -35.63 17.22
C SER A 834 36.28 -36.66 17.65
N ASP A 835 37.50 -36.58 17.12
CA ASP A 835 38.64 -37.45 17.50
C ASP A 835 39.18 -37.19 18.93
N SER A 836 38.46 -36.39 19.73
CA SER A 836 38.80 -36.11 21.12
C SER A 836 38.02 -37.05 22.07
N PRO A 837 38.69 -37.85 22.92
CA PRO A 837 38.02 -38.68 23.91
C PRO A 837 37.26 -37.81 24.92
N SER A 838 36.05 -38.23 25.32
CA SER A 838 35.30 -37.59 26.41
C SER A 838 36.12 -37.54 27.72
N ALA A 839 35.97 -36.44 28.46
CA ALA A 839 36.62 -36.26 29.76
C ALA A 839 36.04 -37.14 30.89
N PHE A 840 34.90 -37.79 30.65
CA PHE A 840 34.20 -38.63 31.63
C PHE A 840 34.53 -40.12 31.44
N LYS A 841 34.28 -40.92 32.47
CA LYS A 841 34.45 -42.38 32.46
C LYS A 841 33.11 -43.09 32.64
N VAL A 842 33.01 -44.30 32.11
CA VAL A 842 31.86 -45.19 32.37
C VAL A 842 31.78 -45.43 33.88
N GLY A 843 30.61 -45.19 34.46
CA GLY A 843 30.35 -45.24 35.90
C GLY A 843 30.30 -43.87 36.59
N ASP A 844 30.79 -42.80 35.95
CA ASP A 844 30.74 -41.46 36.54
C ASP A 844 29.30 -40.96 36.68
N ARG A 845 29.01 -40.26 37.77
CA ARG A 845 27.73 -39.62 38.00
C ARG A 845 27.73 -38.22 37.42
N VAL A 846 26.71 -37.94 36.62
CA VAL A 846 26.59 -36.68 35.87
C VAL A 846 25.18 -36.11 35.98
N PHE A 847 25.07 -34.80 35.89
CA PHE A 847 23.82 -34.05 35.89
C PHE A 847 23.55 -33.48 34.50
N HIS A 848 22.34 -33.68 33.99
CA HIS A 848 21.84 -33.06 32.77
C HIS A 848 20.65 -32.15 33.10
N GLN A 849 20.68 -30.90 32.60
CA GLN A 849 19.68 -29.87 32.95
C GLN A 849 18.22 -30.32 32.72
N LYS A 850 17.97 -31.16 31.70
CA LYS A 850 16.62 -31.69 31.39
C LYS A 850 16.30 -33.03 32.08
N PHE A 851 17.30 -33.86 32.35
CA PHE A 851 17.07 -35.28 32.72
C PHE A 851 17.49 -35.62 34.15
N GLY A 852 18.11 -34.67 34.85
CA GLY A 852 18.56 -34.83 36.23
C GLY A 852 19.87 -35.61 36.35
N ASN A 853 20.08 -36.24 37.49
CA ASN A 853 21.26 -37.06 37.75
C ASN A 853 21.16 -38.42 37.05
N GLY A 854 22.28 -38.92 36.56
CA GLY A 854 22.41 -40.26 36.01
C GLY A 854 23.85 -40.75 36.00
N ASN A 855 24.03 -42.05 35.79
CA ASN A 855 25.36 -42.66 35.72
C ASN A 855 25.68 -43.00 34.26
N ILE A 856 26.91 -42.72 33.82
CA ILE A 856 27.34 -43.04 32.46
C ILE A 856 27.47 -44.56 32.29
N ALA A 857 26.67 -45.15 31.41
CA ALA A 857 26.65 -46.57 31.09
C ALA A 857 27.61 -46.93 29.94
N ALA A 858 27.81 -46.03 28.97
CA ALA A 858 28.75 -46.23 27.86
C ALA A 858 29.24 -44.91 27.27
N ILE A 859 30.43 -44.91 26.65
CA ILE A 859 31.01 -43.73 26.00
C ILE A 859 31.44 -44.12 24.58
N GLU A 860 30.97 -43.37 23.59
CA GLU A 860 31.35 -43.52 22.18
C GLU A 860 31.75 -42.15 21.61
N GLY A 861 33.06 -41.86 21.57
CA GLY A 861 33.58 -40.53 21.24
C GLY A 861 33.17 -39.50 22.30
N ASN A 862 32.47 -38.45 21.87
CA ASN A 862 31.87 -37.42 22.73
C ASN A 862 30.41 -37.70 23.12
N LYS A 863 29.86 -38.86 22.75
CA LYS A 863 28.49 -39.26 23.12
C LYS A 863 28.51 -40.18 24.34
N LEU A 864 27.82 -39.77 25.38
CA LEU A 864 27.60 -40.50 26.62
C LEU A 864 26.23 -41.15 26.60
N THR A 865 26.18 -42.46 26.81
CA THR A 865 24.93 -43.13 27.19
C THR A 865 24.82 -43.07 28.70
N ILE A 866 23.80 -42.40 29.22
CA ILE A 866 23.60 -42.15 30.66
C ILE A 866 22.28 -42.75 31.10
N ASP A 867 22.30 -43.52 32.18
CA ASP A 867 21.11 -44.02 32.86
C ASP A 867 20.66 -42.99 33.90
N PHE A 868 19.66 -42.18 33.54
CA PHE A 868 19.12 -41.13 34.41
C PHE A 868 18.12 -41.71 35.42
N ASP A 869 18.24 -41.27 36.68
CA ASP A 869 17.44 -41.76 37.81
C ASP A 869 15.92 -41.64 37.58
N LYS A 870 15.49 -40.61 36.83
CA LYS A 870 14.06 -40.30 36.56
C LYS A 870 13.66 -40.36 35.09
N ALA A 871 14.62 -40.40 34.16
CA ALA A 871 14.37 -40.27 32.72
C ALA A 871 14.80 -41.49 31.89
N GLY A 872 15.33 -42.53 32.54
CA GLY A 872 15.83 -43.74 31.90
C GLY A 872 17.09 -43.51 31.08
N GLN A 873 17.47 -44.49 30.27
CA GLN A 873 18.69 -44.42 29.46
C GLN A 873 18.54 -43.41 28.32
N LYS A 874 19.46 -42.44 28.21
CA LYS A 874 19.52 -41.47 27.11
C LYS A 874 20.94 -41.29 26.62
N ARG A 875 21.10 -41.05 25.31
CA ARG A 875 22.38 -40.67 24.71
C ARG A 875 22.47 -39.15 24.63
N VAL A 876 23.50 -38.59 25.24
CA VAL A 876 23.73 -37.15 25.38
C VAL A 876 25.19 -36.86 25.05
N LEU A 877 25.49 -35.68 24.50
CA LEU A 877 26.87 -35.26 24.28
C LEU A 877 27.51 -34.82 25.61
N ASP A 878 28.79 -35.12 25.80
CA ASP A 878 29.55 -34.80 27.01
C ASP A 878 29.48 -33.31 27.40
N GLY A 879 29.47 -32.40 26.43
CA GLY A 879 29.33 -30.96 26.66
C GLY A 879 27.99 -30.51 27.25
N PHE A 880 26.99 -31.38 27.33
CA PHE A 880 25.66 -31.06 27.90
C PHE A 880 25.45 -31.66 29.30
N VAL A 881 26.48 -32.27 29.87
CA VAL A 881 26.42 -32.81 31.24
C VAL A 881 27.55 -32.26 32.10
N THR A 882 27.28 -32.09 33.38
CA THR A 882 28.26 -31.68 34.38
C THR A 882 28.51 -32.83 35.35
N ALA A 883 29.73 -32.98 35.87
CA ALA A 883 29.98 -33.92 36.97
C ALA A 883 29.06 -33.59 38.14
N ALA A 884 28.35 -34.61 38.66
CA ALA A 884 27.35 -34.45 39.72
C ALA A 884 27.96 -34.52 41.12
#